data_AF-A0ABD0QQ36-F1
#
_entry.id   AF-A0ABD0QQ36-F1
#
_cell.length_a   1.000
_cell.length_b   1.000
_cell.length_c   1.000
_cell.angle_alpha   90.00
_cell.angle_beta   90.00
_cell.angle_gamma   90.00
#
_symmetry.space_group_name_H-M   'P 1'
#
loop_
_entity.id
_entity.type
_entity.pdbx_description
1 polymer ?
#
loop_
_entity_poly.entity_id
_entity_poly.type
_entity_poly.pdbx_seq_one_letter_code
_entity_poly.pdbx_strand_id
1 'polypeptide(L)'
;GKIWKDLAKLEKEECRLRKAGDQNIEAYKSDLKMKKTELRKQQSKYDISEAMSCFVSALSSSNQERSYFLKWMRLNLDNLSRKSLSSLRERYKEKCQQFSENKEEIARLDQQISNSSLGIEHFLREMGQLYEAAVSIPENLESRQQMLHLPRLCAELMLDGFPLELVDGDASNIPLRWVSDVLQYVNSLVQPNNKIMVLTVLGVQSTGKSTLLNTMFGVQFAVSSGRCTRGAFMQMIRVTEDIKKELGCDYLVIIDTEGLKSPELAKLDDSHEHDNELATLVVGLSDITIINIAMENSIEMKDILQIVVHAFIRMKEIGKKPKCQFIHQNVADVSAHDKNMRDRKLLLEQLNEMTEAAANMENKDEYKKFTDVIEYDPETCNWYIPGLWHGNPPMAPVNAGYSEAVYDLKKNMTDIIGKCKLKTSANNIVDFLDSLLTQLEAAVEIRRAMNNLDNIKKRFTDTMEKNVLGLLEDLRKNNGSKSDMHKTDMELDRFFEQIWEETINELSFTGLKKRNIINCVFRQLRENMKQKGSSVAEQLISVDLNNCGKEVFKVTKDNFYRKLLKLFINDNSAVNLQNLADDIIDGCHHLVQDKSKRRSDYNDTYIREILNTIDDQLKLNKKIGFTDEFELSLKLHICGVSAREFQSMHECFIKDNDPRRCLNQFKDKYRNDFKDLFHDRDQCQKKAKEFTELCLMPAVETFIYSSLGPDIVDKMLQGKNAFQFSTRGFFQYSLLKQLLNEDKFEQYVKYISSYKSFVKGWISDQITKQFSNGHEMSELEERHLRGITKEILEAVKMAQNETSEDGIKGFIHCICKKLGQKLIIPQDALETVMVLINASQEPFACLLSESVEELEQTLKEQLKKVNIQSKLSKLKMKPQVELFKRVFGCGKLCPFCKTPCEAGGEAHSEHCASVHRPQGLGSYMYVSDGKLVTDICSTDVHSEQQFKCFETNYEYHPYKRYREIFPDWHIPADASIQASDYWKYVMARFNTKFAEKCNA
;
A
#
# COMPACT_ATOMS: atom_id res chain seq x y z
N GLY A 1 9.93 30.07 14.93
CA GLY A 1 11.11 30.53 15.71
C GLY A 1 11.96 29.36 16.20
N LYS A 2 13.13 29.62 16.83
CA LYS A 2 14.08 28.57 17.28
C LYS A 2 13.46 27.59 18.29
N ILE A 3 12.74 28.10 19.29
CA ILE A 3 12.06 27.28 20.31
C ILE A 3 11.12 26.24 19.67
N TRP A 4 10.33 26.65 18.68
CA TRP A 4 9.43 25.75 17.96
C TRP A 4 10.17 24.64 17.20
N LYS A 5 11.28 24.97 16.53
CA LYS A 5 12.14 23.98 15.87
C LYS A 5 12.77 22.99 16.86
N ASP A 6 13.16 23.45 18.04
CA ASP A 6 13.74 22.61 19.07
C ASP A 6 12.66 21.71 19.73
N LEU A 7 11.45 22.22 19.94
CA LEU A 7 10.29 21.42 20.38
C LEU A 7 9.94 20.31 19.39
N ALA A 8 9.86 20.66 18.10
CA ALA A 8 9.59 19.69 17.04
C ALA A 8 10.62 18.54 17.01
N LYS A 9 11.91 18.85 17.22
CA LYS A 9 12.97 17.84 17.32
C LYS A 9 12.77 16.91 18.53
N LEU A 10 12.35 17.45 19.68
CA LEU A 10 12.10 16.66 20.88
C LEU A 10 10.86 15.76 20.72
N GLU A 11 9.79 16.24 20.07
CA GLU A 11 8.59 15.45 19.80
C GLU A 11 8.88 14.31 18.82
N LYS A 12 9.68 14.57 17.78
CA LYS A 12 10.17 13.51 16.87
C LYS A 12 11.03 12.50 17.61
N GLU A 13 11.93 12.95 18.49
CA GLU A 13 12.80 12.07 19.27
C GLU A 13 12.01 11.21 20.27
N GLU A 14 10.96 11.74 20.91
CA GLU A 14 10.10 10.97 21.81
C GLU A 14 9.38 9.81 21.10
N CYS A 15 9.08 9.99 19.81
CA CYS A 15 8.50 8.97 18.96
C CYS A 15 9.54 7.98 18.40
N ARG A 16 10.73 8.47 18.01
CA ARG A 16 11.76 7.70 17.28
C ARG A 16 12.79 7.03 18.20
N LEU A 17 13.09 7.64 19.34
CA LEU A 17 14.06 7.18 20.35
C LEU A 17 15.48 6.88 19.80
N ARG A 18 15.89 7.56 18.71
CA ARG A 18 17.17 7.31 18.03
C ARG A 18 18.39 7.66 18.91
N LYS A 19 18.23 8.62 19.81
CA LYS A 19 19.30 9.17 20.67
C LYS A 19 19.21 8.68 22.12
N ALA A 20 18.38 7.66 22.38
CA ALA A 20 18.22 7.10 23.72
C ALA A 20 19.50 6.43 24.25
N GLY A 21 20.33 5.85 23.35
CA GLY A 21 21.54 5.13 23.73
C GLY A 21 21.25 4.01 24.75
N ASP A 22 22.03 3.96 25.82
CA ASP A 22 21.90 2.95 26.89
C ASP A 22 20.84 3.31 27.96
N GLN A 23 20.24 4.51 27.89
CA GLN A 23 19.33 4.98 28.93
C GLN A 23 18.03 4.15 28.97
N ASN A 24 17.44 4.05 30.16
CA ASN A 24 16.11 3.47 30.31
C ASN A 24 15.09 4.29 29.50
N ILE A 25 14.26 3.64 28.68
CA ILE A 25 13.34 4.30 27.75
C ILE A 25 12.32 5.19 28.47
N GLU A 26 11.79 4.74 29.62
CA GLU A 26 10.83 5.53 30.40
C GLU A 26 11.49 6.75 31.03
N ALA A 27 12.72 6.58 31.56
CA ALA A 27 13.51 7.69 32.08
C ALA A 27 13.88 8.70 30.98
N TYR A 28 14.28 8.23 29.79
CA TYR A 28 14.62 9.06 28.65
C TYR A 28 13.41 9.85 28.15
N LYS A 29 12.24 9.20 28.01
CA LYS A 29 10.98 9.88 27.67
C LYS A 29 10.60 10.92 28.72
N SER A 30 10.81 10.62 30.00
CA SER A 30 10.57 11.59 31.08
C SER A 30 11.49 12.82 30.95
N ASP A 31 12.77 12.63 30.65
CA ASP A 31 13.72 13.73 30.41
C ASP A 31 13.33 14.59 29.18
N LEU A 32 12.95 13.95 28.07
CA LEU A 32 12.42 14.65 26.89
C LEU A 32 11.17 15.47 27.24
N LYS A 33 10.26 14.91 28.05
CA LYS A 33 9.06 15.62 28.50
C LYS A 33 9.37 16.82 29.40
N MET A 34 10.37 16.71 30.27
CA MET A 34 10.86 17.85 31.06
C MET A 34 11.45 18.95 30.17
N LYS A 35 12.31 18.60 29.21
CA LYS A 35 12.89 19.55 28.24
C LYS A 35 11.82 20.28 27.42
N LYS A 36 10.80 19.56 26.93
CA LYS A 36 9.64 20.18 26.25
C LYS A 36 8.90 21.17 27.14
N THR A 37 8.66 20.80 28.38
CA THR A 37 7.98 21.66 29.36
C THR A 37 8.78 22.94 29.63
N GLU A 38 10.10 22.85 29.74
CA GLU A 38 10.98 24.00 29.92
C GLU A 38 10.97 24.94 28.71
N LEU A 39 11.05 24.38 27.49
CA LEU A 39 10.94 25.18 26.26
C LEU A 39 9.58 25.89 26.13
N ARG A 40 8.47 25.24 26.51
CA ARG A 40 7.14 25.89 26.54
C ARG A 40 7.07 27.00 27.59
N LYS A 41 7.68 26.83 28.76
CA LYS A 41 7.82 27.90 29.77
C LYS A 41 8.68 29.06 29.28
N GLN A 42 9.71 28.79 28.48
CA GLN A 42 10.50 29.86 27.85
C GLN A 42 9.69 30.59 26.79
N GLN A 43 8.91 29.86 25.99
CA GLN A 43 8.04 30.44 24.97
C GLN A 43 6.95 31.33 25.59
N SER A 44 6.38 30.95 26.73
CA SER A 44 5.34 31.73 27.40
C SER A 44 5.83 32.99 28.12
N LYS A 45 7.15 33.17 28.25
CA LYS A 45 7.73 34.43 28.78
C LYS A 45 7.71 35.56 27.75
N TYR A 46 7.47 35.24 26.48
CA TYR A 46 7.30 36.25 25.45
C TYR A 46 5.86 36.78 25.52
N ASP A 47 5.72 38.06 25.83
CA ASP A 47 4.42 38.76 25.73
C ASP A 47 3.99 38.88 24.27
N ILE A 48 2.68 39.02 24.05
CA ILE A 48 2.13 39.31 22.72
C ILE A 48 2.74 40.64 22.23
N SER A 49 3.35 40.62 21.05
CA SER A 49 3.92 41.84 20.48
C SER A 49 2.81 42.84 20.13
N GLU A 50 3.13 44.13 20.09
CA GLU A 50 2.18 45.17 19.67
C GLU A 50 1.61 44.87 18.27
N ALA A 51 2.45 44.39 17.36
CA ALA A 51 2.03 43.97 16.02
C ALA A 51 1.01 42.81 16.06
N MET A 52 1.25 41.79 16.89
CA MET A 52 0.30 40.68 17.05
C MET A 52 -0.98 41.10 17.76
N SER A 53 -0.91 42.00 18.73
CA SER A 53 -2.10 42.56 19.39
C SER A 53 -2.96 43.33 18.40
N CYS A 54 -2.35 44.19 17.57
CA CYS A 54 -3.04 44.89 16.48
C CYS A 54 -3.65 43.92 15.48
N PHE A 55 -2.93 42.85 15.11
CA PHE A 55 -3.42 41.82 14.20
C PHE A 55 -4.64 41.08 14.77
N VAL A 56 -4.57 40.58 16.00
CA VAL A 56 -5.69 39.87 16.66
C VAL A 56 -6.91 40.79 16.86
N SER A 57 -6.67 42.06 17.23
CA SER A 57 -7.73 43.06 17.35
C SER A 57 -8.42 43.31 16.00
N ALA A 58 -7.65 43.48 14.93
CA ALA A 58 -8.18 43.66 13.58
C ALA A 58 -8.94 42.43 13.08
N LEU A 59 -8.50 41.22 13.43
CA LEU A 59 -9.23 39.98 13.14
C LEU A 59 -10.55 39.87 13.91
N SER A 60 -10.64 40.46 15.10
CA SER A 60 -11.84 40.45 15.93
C SER A 60 -12.90 41.48 15.50
N SER A 61 -12.63 42.26 14.44
CA SER A 61 -13.56 43.22 13.84
C SER A 61 -14.68 42.53 13.04
N SER A 62 -15.60 43.31 12.46
CA SER A 62 -16.69 42.77 11.65
C SER A 62 -16.17 42.00 10.42
N ASN A 63 -16.95 41.07 9.86
CA ASN A 63 -16.52 40.21 8.75
C ASN A 63 -15.99 41.04 7.53
N GLN A 64 -16.65 42.15 7.20
CA GLN A 64 -16.24 43.02 6.09
C GLN A 64 -14.91 43.75 6.37
N GLU A 65 -14.74 44.30 7.58
CA GLU A 65 -13.52 44.99 8.00
C GLU A 65 -12.34 44.02 8.07
N ARG A 66 -12.55 42.84 8.67
CA ARG A 66 -11.59 41.74 8.71
C ARG A 66 -11.11 41.33 7.32
N SER A 67 -12.04 41.13 6.39
CA SER A 67 -11.72 40.80 5.00
C SER A 67 -10.93 41.90 4.29
N TYR A 68 -11.29 43.17 4.51
CA TYR A 68 -10.57 44.31 3.95
C TYR A 68 -9.15 44.40 4.54
N PHE A 69 -9.03 44.30 5.87
CA PHE A 69 -7.76 44.31 6.58
C PHE A 69 -6.80 43.23 6.06
N LEU A 70 -7.26 41.98 5.96
CA LEU A 70 -6.43 40.87 5.47
C LEU A 70 -6.00 41.07 4.02
N LYS A 71 -6.90 41.52 3.12
CA LYS A 71 -6.53 41.84 1.74
C LYS A 71 -5.51 42.98 1.66
N TRP A 72 -5.72 44.04 2.43
CA TRP A 72 -4.84 45.19 2.47
C TRP A 72 -3.46 44.84 3.04
N MET A 73 -3.43 44.08 4.13
CA MET A 73 -2.20 43.57 4.73
C MET A 73 -1.41 42.70 3.75
N ARG A 74 -2.07 41.78 3.04
CA ARG A 74 -1.44 40.96 2.00
C ARG A 74 -0.76 41.81 0.94
N LEU A 75 -1.48 42.79 0.37
CA LEU A 75 -0.96 43.68 -0.68
C LEU A 75 0.26 44.47 -0.19
N ASN A 76 0.23 44.98 1.05
CA ASN A 76 1.34 45.73 1.62
C ASN A 76 2.55 44.84 1.90
N LEU A 77 2.35 43.66 2.48
CA LEU A 77 3.42 42.68 2.72
C LEU A 77 4.07 42.21 1.41
N ASP A 78 3.28 41.98 0.37
CA ASP A 78 3.79 41.64 -0.96
C ASP A 78 4.58 42.79 -1.58
N ASN A 79 4.10 44.03 -1.45
CA ASN A 79 4.84 45.21 -1.94
C ASN A 79 6.16 45.42 -1.18
N LEU A 80 6.18 45.21 0.14
CA LEU A 80 7.39 45.26 0.95
C LEU A 80 8.38 44.16 0.53
N SER A 81 7.88 42.93 0.38
CA SER A 81 8.70 41.79 -0.06
C SER A 81 9.28 42.02 -1.46
N ARG A 82 8.52 42.57 -2.41
CA ARG A 82 9.05 42.88 -3.76
C ARG A 82 10.22 43.86 -3.73
N LYS A 83 10.19 44.87 -2.86
CA LYS A 83 11.26 45.88 -2.74
C LYS A 83 12.56 45.29 -2.17
N SER A 84 12.47 44.37 -1.23
CA SER A 84 13.64 43.71 -0.62
C SER A 84 14.16 42.54 -1.47
N LEU A 85 13.26 41.77 -2.09
CA LEU A 85 13.61 40.57 -2.87
C LEU A 85 14.31 40.89 -4.19
N SER A 86 14.03 42.04 -4.83
CA SER A 86 14.68 42.38 -6.11
C SER A 86 16.20 42.51 -5.96
N SER A 87 16.66 43.25 -4.95
CA SER A 87 18.09 43.46 -4.67
C SER A 87 18.78 42.17 -4.19
N LEU A 88 18.11 41.36 -3.37
CA LEU A 88 18.63 40.08 -2.90
C LEU A 88 18.77 39.07 -4.05
N ARG A 89 17.82 39.03 -4.98
CA ARG A 89 17.86 38.14 -6.16
C ARG A 89 18.93 38.54 -7.16
N GLU A 90 19.18 39.83 -7.37
CA GLU A 90 20.28 40.32 -8.20
C GLU A 90 21.63 39.87 -7.63
N ARG A 91 21.85 40.11 -6.33
CA ARG A 91 23.07 39.64 -5.63
C ARG A 91 23.22 38.12 -5.69
N TYR A 92 22.13 37.38 -5.52
CA TYR A 92 22.12 35.92 -5.64
C TYR A 92 22.55 35.46 -7.04
N LYS A 93 22.01 36.11 -8.10
CA LYS A 93 22.32 35.79 -9.50
C LYS A 93 23.78 36.10 -9.85
N GLU A 94 24.29 37.24 -9.41
CA GLU A 94 25.70 37.64 -9.59
C GLU A 94 26.66 36.62 -8.95
N LYS A 95 26.36 36.18 -7.72
CA LYS A 95 27.20 35.23 -6.98
C LYS A 95 27.14 33.81 -7.53
N CYS A 96 26.00 33.40 -8.08
CA CYS A 96 25.88 32.09 -8.75
C CYS A 96 26.67 32.01 -10.06
N GLN A 97 26.97 33.13 -10.72
CA GLN A 97 27.73 33.16 -11.98
C GLN A 97 29.25 33.01 -11.77
N GLN A 98 29.74 33.25 -10.55
CA GLN A 98 31.15 33.09 -10.19
C GLN A 98 31.39 31.69 -9.61
N PHE A 99 31.50 30.69 -10.48
CA PHE A 99 31.64 29.28 -10.10
C PHE A 99 33.02 28.97 -9.49
N SER A 100 33.12 28.90 -8.15
CA SER A 100 33.85 27.83 -7.40
C SER A 100 34.03 28.08 -5.90
N GLU A 101 33.88 29.30 -5.35
CA GLU A 101 34.22 29.58 -3.94
C GLU A 101 33.06 30.04 -3.01
N ASN A 102 31.84 30.32 -3.50
CA ASN A 102 30.81 31.03 -2.72
C ASN A 102 29.62 30.19 -2.18
N LYS A 103 29.75 28.88 -1.95
CA LYS A 103 28.61 28.02 -1.53
C LYS A 103 27.92 28.48 -0.23
N GLU A 104 28.67 28.93 0.76
CA GLU A 104 28.09 29.43 2.02
C GLU A 104 27.40 30.79 1.86
N GLU A 105 27.94 31.67 1.03
CA GLU A 105 27.37 33.00 0.79
C GLU A 105 26.04 32.88 0.02
N ILE A 106 25.97 31.95 -0.95
CA ILE A 106 24.73 31.59 -1.65
C ILE A 106 23.66 31.07 -0.66
N ALA A 107 24.03 30.17 0.25
CA ALA A 107 23.10 29.65 1.26
C ALA A 107 22.61 30.75 2.23
N ARG A 108 23.48 31.69 2.61
CA ARG A 108 23.08 32.87 3.42
C ARG A 108 22.13 33.79 2.66
N LEU A 109 22.35 34.01 1.37
CA LEU A 109 21.47 34.81 0.53
C LEU A 109 20.10 34.12 0.34
N ASP A 110 20.06 32.80 0.13
CA ASP A 110 18.80 32.03 0.11
C ASP A 110 18.02 32.18 1.42
N GLN A 111 18.71 32.08 2.56
CA GLN A 111 18.08 32.26 3.86
C GLN A 111 17.55 33.70 4.04
N GLN A 112 18.27 34.71 3.56
CA GLN A 112 17.81 36.10 3.59
C GLN A 112 16.60 36.33 2.68
N ILE A 113 16.59 35.72 1.50
CA ILE A 113 15.45 35.73 0.57
C ILE A 113 14.22 35.13 1.25
N SER A 114 14.37 33.97 1.89
CA SER A 114 13.28 33.32 2.63
C SER A 114 12.78 34.17 3.80
N ASN A 115 13.69 34.70 4.64
CA ASN A 115 13.35 35.53 5.79
C ASN A 115 12.70 36.87 5.39
N SER A 116 12.99 37.38 4.19
CA SER A 116 12.42 38.63 3.67
C SER A 116 11.00 38.46 3.11
N SER A 117 10.48 37.23 3.10
CA SER A 117 9.25 36.84 2.43
C SER A 117 8.08 36.68 3.41
N LEU A 118 7.76 37.74 4.16
CA LEU A 118 6.72 37.73 5.18
C LEU A 118 5.31 37.77 4.55
N GLY A 119 4.41 36.91 5.04
CA GLY A 119 3.01 36.83 4.63
C GLY A 119 2.06 36.60 5.82
N ILE A 120 0.75 36.59 5.55
CA ILE A 120 -0.30 36.48 6.60
C ILE A 120 -0.20 35.14 7.35
N GLU A 121 0.17 34.08 6.64
CA GLU A 121 0.38 32.75 7.19
C GLU A 121 1.38 32.74 8.36
N HIS A 122 2.37 33.65 8.36
CA HIS A 122 3.34 33.76 9.44
C HIS A 122 2.70 34.34 10.73
N PHE A 123 1.80 35.31 10.59
CA PHE A 123 1.04 35.87 11.72
C PHE A 123 0.05 34.84 12.29
N LEU A 124 -0.61 34.07 11.42
CA LEU A 124 -1.48 32.96 11.83
C LEU A 124 -0.70 31.84 12.53
N ARG A 125 0.51 31.52 12.04
CA ARG A 125 1.42 30.56 12.69
C ARG A 125 1.84 31.06 14.08
N GLU A 126 2.18 32.34 14.22
CA GLU A 126 2.52 32.94 15.51
C GLU A 126 1.33 32.91 16.48
N MET A 127 0.13 33.22 16.01
CA MET A 127 -1.12 33.10 16.77
C MET A 127 -1.32 31.68 17.32
N GLY A 128 -1.10 30.65 16.49
CA GLY A 128 -1.18 29.25 16.94
C GLY A 128 -0.10 28.88 17.96
N GLN A 129 1.11 29.41 17.82
CA GLN A 129 2.20 29.18 18.78
C GLN A 129 1.97 29.86 20.13
N LEU A 130 1.37 31.06 20.14
CA LEU A 130 0.94 31.73 21.37
C LEU A 130 -0.11 30.89 22.12
N TYR A 131 -1.08 30.35 21.38
CA TYR A 131 -2.09 29.44 21.94
C TYR A 131 -1.47 28.16 22.52
N GLU A 132 -0.64 27.45 21.75
CA GLU A 132 0.04 26.22 22.18
C GLU A 132 0.90 26.44 23.43
N ALA A 133 1.60 27.58 23.52
CA ALA A 133 2.38 27.94 24.70
C ALA A 133 1.49 28.21 25.92
N ALA A 134 0.40 28.94 25.74
CA ALA A 134 -0.53 29.30 26.81
C ALA A 134 -1.25 28.07 27.42
N VAL A 135 -1.67 27.12 26.58
CA VAL A 135 -2.37 25.90 27.03
C VAL A 135 -1.40 24.86 27.62
N SER A 136 -0.09 25.03 27.43
CA SER A 136 0.94 24.18 28.04
C SER A 136 1.20 24.49 29.52
N ILE A 137 0.54 25.50 30.09
CA ILE A 137 0.77 26.04 31.44
C ILE A 137 -0.52 25.90 32.29
N PRO A 138 -0.42 25.80 33.64
CA PRO A 138 -1.59 25.65 34.52
C PRO A 138 -2.70 26.69 34.29
N GLU A 139 -3.94 26.28 34.56
CA GLU A 139 -5.19 27.01 34.22
C GLU A 139 -5.38 28.37 34.89
N ASN A 140 -4.65 28.64 35.98
CA ASN A 140 -4.89 29.78 36.87
C ASN A 140 -4.23 31.10 36.43
N LEU A 141 -3.65 31.18 35.22
CA LEU A 141 -2.91 32.34 34.73
C LEU A 141 -3.72 33.16 33.72
N GLU A 142 -3.77 34.49 33.90
CA GLU A 142 -4.49 35.42 33.02
C GLU A 142 -4.02 35.34 31.56
N SER A 143 -2.73 35.08 31.34
CA SER A 143 -2.14 34.90 30.00
C SER A 143 -2.78 33.75 29.22
N ARG A 144 -3.32 32.72 29.91
CA ARG A 144 -4.08 31.64 29.25
C ARG A 144 -5.46 32.12 28.82
N GLN A 145 -6.18 32.84 29.68
CA GLN A 145 -7.53 33.33 29.36
C GLN A 145 -7.55 34.27 28.16
N GLN A 146 -6.52 35.12 28.02
CA GLN A 146 -6.37 36.01 26.88
C GLN A 146 -6.23 35.27 25.55
N MET A 147 -5.73 34.02 25.54
CA MET A 147 -5.45 33.28 24.31
C MET A 147 -6.54 32.26 23.92
N LEU A 148 -7.50 31.95 24.80
CA LEU A 148 -8.53 30.92 24.57
C LEU A 148 -9.49 31.21 23.39
N HIS A 149 -9.64 32.47 22.99
CA HIS A 149 -10.53 32.85 21.89
C HIS A 149 -9.88 32.69 20.50
N LEU A 150 -8.56 32.53 20.42
CA LEU A 150 -7.81 32.48 19.15
C LEU A 150 -8.23 31.31 18.24
N PRO A 151 -8.46 30.07 18.74
CA PRO A 151 -8.89 28.97 17.87
C PRO A 151 -10.25 29.24 17.22
N ARG A 152 -11.19 29.84 17.97
CA ARG A 152 -12.50 30.24 17.43
C ARG A 152 -12.34 31.30 16.34
N LEU A 153 -11.49 32.29 16.55
CA LEU A 153 -11.23 33.34 15.56
C LEU A 153 -10.65 32.76 14.25
N CYS A 154 -9.74 31.80 14.38
CA CYS A 154 -9.19 31.09 13.23
C CYS A 154 -10.23 30.19 12.54
N ALA A 155 -11.13 29.56 13.31
CA ALA A 155 -12.24 28.78 12.76
C ALA A 155 -13.17 29.65 11.89
N GLU A 156 -13.48 30.87 12.34
CA GLU A 156 -14.26 31.84 11.55
C GLU A 156 -13.53 32.26 10.27
N LEU A 157 -12.21 32.49 10.34
CA LEU A 157 -11.38 32.78 9.16
C LEU A 157 -11.38 31.62 8.17
N MET A 158 -11.30 30.38 8.66
CA MET A 158 -11.34 29.18 7.83
C MET A 158 -12.68 29.07 7.08
N LEU A 159 -13.79 29.45 7.71
CA LEU A 159 -15.12 29.51 7.09
C LEU A 159 -15.28 30.67 6.09
N ASP A 160 -14.57 31.78 6.30
CA ASP A 160 -14.45 32.88 5.32
C ASP A 160 -13.55 32.52 4.12
N GLY A 161 -12.96 31.32 4.12
CA GLY A 161 -12.13 30.81 3.03
C GLY A 161 -10.65 31.18 3.14
N PHE A 162 -10.15 31.53 4.33
CA PHE A 162 -8.70 31.67 4.55
C PHE A 162 -8.05 30.31 4.84
N PRO A 163 -6.84 30.03 4.33
CA PRO A 163 -6.15 28.77 4.57
C PRO A 163 -5.62 28.67 6.00
N LEU A 164 -5.77 27.49 6.61
CA LEU A 164 -5.14 27.10 7.88
C LEU A 164 -3.91 26.23 7.59
N GLU A 165 -2.78 26.57 8.19
CA GLU A 165 -1.59 25.73 8.16
C GLU A 165 -1.79 24.45 8.99
N LEU A 166 -1.71 23.30 8.32
CA LEU A 166 -1.81 21.97 8.92
C LEU A 166 -0.43 21.46 9.35
N VAL A 167 0.57 21.57 8.47
CA VAL A 167 1.96 21.16 8.74
C VAL A 167 2.84 22.39 8.57
N ASP A 168 3.67 22.71 9.55
CA ASP A 168 4.73 23.73 9.41
C ASP A 168 5.97 23.08 8.78
N GLY A 169 6.28 23.43 7.53
CA GLY A 169 7.45 22.91 6.82
C GLY A 169 8.79 23.37 7.39
N ASP A 170 8.85 24.52 8.09
CA ASP A 170 10.09 25.04 8.70
C ASP A 170 10.53 24.24 9.92
N ALA A 171 9.57 23.76 10.70
CA ALA A 171 9.79 22.93 11.87
C ALA A 171 9.58 21.43 11.57
N SER A 172 9.00 21.13 10.39
CA SER A 172 8.54 19.80 9.99
C SER A 172 7.64 19.17 11.06
N ASN A 173 6.65 19.93 11.57
CA ASN A 173 5.81 19.52 12.69
C ASN A 173 4.37 20.05 12.58
N ILE A 174 3.44 19.42 13.31
CA ILE A 174 2.03 19.80 13.38
C ILE A 174 1.74 20.38 14.77
N PRO A 175 1.23 21.62 14.88
CA PRO A 175 0.73 22.13 16.16
C PRO A 175 -0.62 21.47 16.47
N LEU A 176 -0.56 20.25 17.01
CA LEU A 176 -1.70 19.33 17.07
C LEU A 176 -2.86 19.88 17.90
N ARG A 177 -2.59 20.57 19.02
CA ARG A 177 -3.66 21.12 19.86
C ARG A 177 -4.33 22.29 19.15
N TRP A 178 -3.53 23.19 18.59
CA TRP A 178 -4.03 24.31 17.79
C TRP A 178 -4.95 23.84 16.66
N VAL A 179 -4.50 22.90 15.82
CA VAL A 179 -5.29 22.39 14.70
C VAL A 179 -6.56 21.68 15.19
N SER A 180 -6.44 20.87 16.26
CA SER A 180 -7.58 20.13 16.82
C SER A 180 -8.67 21.07 17.33
N ASP A 181 -8.28 22.07 18.10
CA ASP A 181 -9.22 23.00 18.73
C ASP A 181 -9.87 23.91 17.68
N VAL A 182 -9.13 24.37 16.66
CA VAL A 182 -9.72 25.12 15.54
C VAL A 182 -10.79 24.29 14.83
N LEU A 183 -10.49 23.04 14.46
CA LEU A 183 -11.45 22.16 13.78
C LEU A 183 -12.67 21.80 14.65
N GLN A 184 -12.50 21.66 15.96
CA GLN A 184 -13.63 21.50 16.90
C GLN A 184 -14.54 22.72 16.92
N TYR A 185 -13.98 23.93 16.90
CA TYR A 185 -14.76 25.16 16.76
C TYR A 185 -15.45 25.24 15.39
N VAL A 186 -14.78 24.88 14.29
CA VAL A 186 -15.41 24.80 12.97
C VAL A 186 -16.61 23.87 13.01
N ASN A 187 -16.45 22.65 13.54
CA ASN A 187 -17.56 21.69 13.68
C ASN A 187 -18.74 22.29 14.48
N SER A 188 -18.45 22.99 15.57
CA SER A 188 -19.48 23.65 16.39
C SER A 188 -20.20 24.78 15.64
N LEU A 189 -19.49 25.51 14.79
CA LEU A 189 -20.04 26.64 14.01
C LEU A 189 -20.89 26.19 12.80
N VAL A 190 -20.65 25.00 12.25
CA VAL A 190 -21.34 24.51 11.03
C VAL A 190 -22.45 23.50 11.31
N GLN A 191 -22.61 23.03 12.55
CA GLN A 191 -23.68 22.08 12.90
C GLN A 191 -25.08 22.60 12.51
N PRO A 192 -25.95 21.75 11.95
CA PRO A 192 -25.79 20.30 11.73
C PRO A 192 -25.10 19.90 10.41
N ASN A 193 -24.69 20.84 9.56
CA ASN A 193 -24.12 20.59 8.23
C ASN A 193 -22.59 20.46 8.31
N ASN A 194 -22.05 19.24 8.33
CA ASN A 194 -20.61 19.04 8.51
C ASN A 194 -20.00 17.94 7.63
N LYS A 195 -20.68 17.49 6.58
CA LYS A 195 -20.13 16.50 5.64
C LYS A 195 -19.03 17.15 4.82
N ILE A 196 -17.84 16.59 4.86
CA ILE A 196 -16.69 17.11 4.14
C ILE A 196 -16.20 16.11 3.09
N MET A 197 -15.57 16.64 2.04
CA MET A 197 -14.75 15.87 1.10
C MET A 197 -13.35 16.48 1.08
N VAL A 198 -12.32 15.67 1.20
CA VAL A 198 -10.93 16.14 1.26
C VAL A 198 -10.21 15.83 -0.05
N LEU A 199 -9.67 16.87 -0.68
CA LEU A 199 -8.87 16.80 -1.90
C LEU A 199 -7.49 17.39 -1.65
N THR A 200 -6.44 16.63 -1.95
CA THR A 200 -5.04 17.06 -1.78
C THR A 200 -4.29 17.03 -3.11
N VAL A 201 -3.27 17.88 -3.26
CA VAL A 201 -2.31 17.83 -4.37
C VAL A 201 -0.90 17.50 -3.88
N LEU A 202 -0.17 16.66 -4.63
CA LEU A 202 1.24 16.32 -4.41
C LEU A 202 2.02 16.48 -5.72
N GLY A 203 3.33 16.70 -5.63
CA GLY A 203 4.21 16.86 -6.79
C GLY A 203 5.48 17.64 -6.46
N VAL A 204 6.47 17.61 -7.36
CA VAL A 204 7.76 18.31 -7.16
C VAL A 204 7.52 19.81 -6.94
N GLN A 205 8.46 20.48 -6.28
CA GLN A 205 8.47 21.93 -6.13
C GLN A 205 8.37 22.64 -7.49
N SER A 206 7.67 23.77 -7.51
CA SER A 206 7.52 24.62 -8.71
C SER A 206 6.83 23.98 -9.92
N THR A 207 6.09 22.88 -9.75
CA THR A 207 5.31 22.21 -10.81
C THR A 207 3.91 22.81 -11.06
N GLY A 208 3.56 23.92 -10.40
CA GLY A 208 2.27 24.60 -10.62
C GLY A 208 1.08 24.04 -9.81
N LYS A 209 1.33 23.34 -8.68
CA LYS A 209 0.29 22.77 -7.79
C LYS A 209 -0.73 23.81 -7.29
N SER A 210 -0.26 24.82 -6.58
CA SER A 210 -1.10 25.88 -6.02
C SER A 210 -1.80 26.69 -7.12
N THR A 211 -1.12 26.89 -8.26
CA THR A 211 -1.70 27.54 -9.46
C THR A 211 -2.87 26.75 -10.04
N LEU A 212 -2.74 25.43 -10.13
CA LEU A 212 -3.80 24.53 -10.59
C LEU A 212 -5.01 24.59 -9.65
N LEU A 213 -4.78 24.47 -8.33
CA LEU A 213 -5.85 24.54 -7.34
C LEU A 213 -6.57 25.89 -7.35
N ASN A 214 -5.81 26.99 -7.38
CA ASN A 214 -6.35 28.35 -7.46
C ASN A 214 -7.23 28.53 -8.71
N THR A 215 -6.79 28.02 -9.87
CA THR A 215 -7.57 28.09 -11.12
C THR A 215 -8.84 27.23 -11.04
N MET A 216 -8.74 26.02 -10.48
CA MET A 216 -9.84 25.06 -10.46
C MET A 216 -10.94 25.45 -9.47
N PHE A 217 -10.57 25.88 -8.26
CA PHE A 217 -11.50 26.11 -7.15
C PHE A 217 -11.65 27.57 -6.74
N GLY A 218 -10.86 28.50 -7.29
CA GLY A 218 -10.87 29.90 -6.86
C GLY A 218 -10.28 30.11 -5.46
N VAL A 219 -9.52 29.13 -4.96
CA VAL A 219 -8.78 29.20 -3.69
C VAL A 219 -7.60 30.17 -3.78
N GLN A 220 -7.02 30.51 -2.62
CA GLN A 220 -6.05 31.62 -2.54
C GLN A 220 -4.68 31.21 -1.99
N PHE A 221 -4.22 29.99 -2.33
CA PHE A 221 -2.89 29.52 -1.97
C PHE A 221 -1.80 30.41 -2.60
N ALA A 222 -0.65 30.51 -1.91
CA ALA A 222 0.46 31.36 -2.36
C ALA A 222 1.16 30.77 -3.60
N VAL A 223 1.47 31.59 -4.61
CA VAL A 223 2.02 31.15 -5.92
C VAL A 223 3.32 31.86 -6.35
N SER A 224 4.14 32.36 -5.41
CA SER A 224 5.31 33.19 -5.77
C SER A 224 6.63 32.43 -5.79
N SER A 225 7.53 32.78 -6.71
CA SER A 225 8.87 32.16 -6.88
C SER A 225 9.85 32.36 -5.71
N GLY A 226 9.48 33.10 -4.67
CA GLY A 226 10.24 33.25 -3.41
C GLY A 226 9.47 32.78 -2.17
N ARG A 227 8.29 32.17 -2.38
CA ARG A 227 7.42 31.54 -1.37
C ARG A 227 6.88 30.26 -1.98
N CYS A 228 7.74 29.26 -2.16
CA CYS A 228 7.22 27.91 -2.33
C CYS A 228 6.44 27.55 -1.06
N THR A 229 5.27 26.93 -1.18
CA THR A 229 4.52 26.39 -0.03
C THR A 229 5.47 25.54 0.81
N ARG A 230 5.60 25.83 2.10
CA ARG A 230 6.42 25.05 3.05
C ARG A 230 5.50 24.41 4.08
N GLY A 231 5.42 23.09 4.10
CA GLY A 231 4.44 22.32 4.86
C GLY A 231 3.14 22.06 4.09
N ALA A 232 2.00 22.07 4.76
CA ALA A 232 0.69 21.80 4.15
C ALA A 232 -0.36 22.78 4.67
N PHE A 233 -1.20 23.29 3.77
CA PHE A 233 -2.24 24.27 4.07
C PHE A 233 -3.59 23.75 3.61
N MET A 234 -4.59 23.84 4.49
CA MET A 234 -5.96 23.43 4.21
C MET A 234 -6.89 24.64 4.08
N GLN A 235 -7.75 24.65 3.07
CA GLN A 235 -8.75 25.69 2.86
C GLN A 235 -10.14 25.04 2.67
N MET A 236 -11.15 25.55 3.38
CA MET A 236 -12.52 25.07 3.28
C MET A 236 -13.33 25.90 2.28
N ILE A 237 -14.12 25.21 1.46
CA ILE A 237 -15.05 25.78 0.49
C ILE A 237 -16.44 25.28 0.83
N ARG A 238 -17.37 26.20 1.06
CA ARG A 238 -18.79 25.84 1.24
C ARG A 238 -19.41 25.48 -0.11
N VAL A 239 -20.05 24.31 -0.18
CA VAL A 239 -20.78 23.88 -1.37
C VAL A 239 -22.16 24.56 -1.39
N THR A 240 -22.54 25.13 -2.53
CA THR A 240 -23.87 25.74 -2.70
C THR A 240 -24.95 24.66 -2.80
N GLU A 241 -26.19 24.99 -2.39
CA GLU A 241 -27.29 24.01 -2.32
C GLU A 241 -27.60 23.33 -3.66
N ASP A 242 -27.35 24.03 -4.77
CA ASP A 242 -27.62 23.55 -6.13
C ASP A 242 -26.78 22.32 -6.52
N ILE A 243 -25.49 22.34 -6.14
CA ILE A 243 -24.50 21.27 -6.43
C ILE A 243 -24.26 20.34 -5.23
N LYS A 244 -24.78 20.68 -4.05
CA LYS A 244 -24.70 19.86 -2.85
C LYS A 244 -25.25 18.44 -3.04
N LYS A 245 -26.35 18.30 -3.81
CA LYS A 245 -26.93 16.99 -4.12
C LYS A 245 -26.04 16.14 -5.03
N GLU A 246 -25.31 16.79 -5.93
CA GLU A 246 -24.39 16.17 -6.89
C GLU A 246 -23.11 15.72 -6.19
N LEU A 247 -22.47 16.60 -5.40
CA LEU A 247 -21.22 16.33 -4.69
C LEU A 247 -21.41 15.47 -3.43
N GLY A 248 -22.56 15.55 -2.76
CA GLY A 248 -22.85 14.75 -1.57
C GLY A 248 -22.16 15.21 -0.28
N CYS A 249 -21.50 16.37 -0.28
CA CYS A 249 -20.89 17.00 0.90
C CYS A 249 -21.38 18.45 1.10
N ASP A 250 -21.26 18.95 2.32
CA ASP A 250 -21.53 20.35 2.71
C ASP A 250 -20.31 21.25 2.41
N TYR A 251 -19.10 20.71 2.58
CA TYR A 251 -17.85 21.43 2.39
C TYR A 251 -16.85 20.59 1.59
N LEU A 252 -16.04 21.28 0.78
CA LEU A 252 -14.86 20.74 0.14
C LEU A 252 -13.63 21.30 0.86
N VAL A 253 -12.76 20.42 1.37
CA VAL A 253 -11.50 20.77 2.00
C VAL A 253 -10.40 20.54 0.99
N ILE A 254 -9.70 21.61 0.60
CA ILE A 254 -8.57 21.54 -0.32
C ILE A 254 -7.28 21.63 0.48
N ILE A 255 -6.35 20.70 0.30
CA ILE A 255 -5.03 20.71 0.93
C ILE A 255 -3.96 20.94 -0.15
N ASP A 256 -3.28 22.08 -0.07
CA ASP A 256 -2.07 22.38 -0.85
C ASP A 256 -0.83 21.98 -0.04
N THR A 257 0.12 21.32 -0.70
CA THR A 257 1.33 20.80 -0.04
C THR A 257 2.60 21.45 -0.58
N GLU A 258 3.65 21.39 0.23
CA GLU A 258 5.03 21.64 -0.18
C GLU A 258 5.43 20.77 -1.37
N GLY A 259 6.38 21.28 -2.14
CA GLY A 259 7.02 20.53 -3.20
C GLY A 259 7.94 19.46 -2.66
N LEU A 260 7.71 18.21 -3.08
CA LEU A 260 8.62 17.11 -2.79
C LEU A 260 9.99 17.36 -3.44
N LYS A 261 11.06 16.83 -2.84
CA LYS A 261 12.46 16.93 -3.31
C LYS A 261 12.95 18.37 -3.52
N SER A 262 12.67 19.25 -2.56
CA SER A 262 13.21 20.62 -2.58
C SER A 262 14.74 20.63 -2.63
N PRO A 263 15.38 21.35 -3.58
CA PRO A 263 16.84 21.47 -3.65
C PRO A 263 17.47 22.09 -2.40
N GLU A 264 16.70 22.91 -1.68
CA GLU A 264 17.12 23.53 -0.41
C GLU A 264 17.16 22.51 0.73
N LEU A 265 16.27 21.52 0.72
CA LEU A 265 16.21 20.43 1.70
C LEU A 265 17.15 19.27 1.35
N ALA A 266 17.48 19.05 0.08
CA ALA A 266 18.36 17.96 -0.40
C ALA A 266 19.77 17.95 0.24
N LYS A 267 20.19 19.05 0.88
CA LYS A 267 21.47 19.17 1.61
C LYS A 267 21.42 18.62 3.05
N LEU A 268 20.25 18.21 3.55
CA LEU A 268 20.04 17.65 4.89
C LEU A 268 19.92 16.12 4.82
N ASP A 269 20.58 15.43 5.75
CA ASP A 269 20.63 13.95 5.81
C ASP A 269 19.23 13.28 5.91
N ASP A 270 18.21 13.99 6.41
CA ASP A 270 16.85 13.48 6.65
C ASP A 270 15.81 13.94 5.58
N SER A 271 16.23 14.55 4.47
CA SER A 271 15.33 15.15 3.47
C SER A 271 14.29 14.19 2.88
N HIS A 272 14.71 12.96 2.53
CA HIS A 272 13.81 11.91 2.05
C HIS A 272 12.80 11.45 3.11
N GLU A 273 13.15 11.54 4.39
CA GLU A 273 12.24 11.17 5.47
C GLU A 273 11.11 12.20 5.62
N HIS A 274 11.43 13.49 5.49
CA HIS A 274 10.45 14.57 5.55
C HIS A 274 9.39 14.45 4.45
N ASP A 275 9.82 14.24 3.21
CA ASP A 275 8.91 14.08 2.07
C ASP A 275 7.99 12.88 2.23
N ASN A 276 8.53 11.76 2.71
CA ASN A 276 7.76 10.55 2.99
C ASN A 276 6.73 10.76 4.12
N GLU A 277 7.10 11.48 5.19
CA GLU A 277 6.20 11.81 6.30
C GLU A 277 5.05 12.71 5.83
N LEU A 278 5.36 13.77 5.09
CA LEU A 278 4.37 14.69 4.54
C LEU A 278 3.41 13.95 3.60
N ALA A 279 3.93 13.19 2.64
CA ALA A 279 3.12 12.43 1.70
C ALA A 279 2.23 11.40 2.40
N THR A 280 2.77 10.65 3.37
CA THR A 280 2.01 9.64 4.14
C THR A 280 0.82 10.28 4.87
N LEU A 281 1.04 11.44 5.52
CA LEU A 281 0.00 12.16 6.25
C LEU A 281 -1.11 12.68 5.32
N VAL A 282 -0.74 13.47 4.32
CA VAL A 282 -1.73 14.18 3.49
C VAL A 282 -2.51 13.22 2.59
N VAL A 283 -1.88 12.15 2.10
CA VAL A 283 -2.58 11.07 1.39
C VAL A 283 -3.58 10.37 2.30
N GLY A 284 -3.20 10.11 3.56
CA GLY A 284 -4.11 9.50 4.52
C GLY A 284 -5.35 10.34 4.80
N LEU A 285 -5.17 11.65 4.92
CA LEU A 285 -6.27 12.58 5.20
C LEU A 285 -7.24 12.75 4.02
N SER A 286 -6.83 12.34 2.82
CA SER A 286 -7.53 12.65 1.57
C SER A 286 -8.53 11.57 1.15
N ASP A 287 -9.65 12.00 0.59
CA ASP A 287 -10.54 11.14 -0.19
C ASP A 287 -10.04 11.03 -1.65
N ILE A 288 -9.53 12.16 -2.19
CA ILE A 288 -8.95 12.26 -3.53
C ILE A 288 -7.56 12.88 -3.44
N THR A 289 -6.57 12.23 -4.06
CA THR A 289 -5.19 12.73 -4.18
C THR A 289 -4.88 13.04 -5.64
N ILE A 290 -4.47 14.27 -5.92
CA ILE A 290 -3.95 14.72 -7.20
C ILE A 290 -2.43 14.58 -7.19
N ILE A 291 -1.87 13.88 -8.17
CA ILE A 291 -0.41 13.79 -8.38
C ILE A 291 -0.06 14.65 -9.59
N ASN A 292 0.57 15.78 -9.32
CA ASN A 292 0.97 16.78 -10.29
C ASN A 292 2.42 16.54 -10.74
N ILE A 293 2.59 16.23 -12.02
CA ILE A 293 3.87 15.90 -12.67
C ILE A 293 4.14 16.98 -13.72
N ALA A 294 5.34 17.58 -13.72
CA ALA A 294 5.73 18.54 -14.73
C ALA A 294 6.45 17.85 -15.90
N MET A 295 6.01 18.13 -17.13
CA MET A 295 6.57 17.58 -18.38
C MET A 295 6.57 16.03 -18.44
N GLU A 296 6.97 15.47 -19.57
CA GLU A 296 7.23 14.02 -19.75
C GLU A 296 8.61 13.62 -19.16
N ASN A 297 8.96 14.11 -17.97
CA ASN A 297 10.24 13.78 -17.33
C ASN A 297 10.14 12.46 -16.57
N SER A 298 10.68 11.38 -17.16
CA SER A 298 10.66 10.04 -16.57
C SER A 298 11.43 9.92 -15.25
N ILE A 299 12.39 10.81 -14.98
CA ILE A 299 13.17 10.78 -13.73
C ILE A 299 12.35 11.36 -12.56
N GLU A 300 11.77 12.54 -12.74
CA GLU A 300 10.89 13.17 -11.74
C GLU A 300 9.66 12.31 -11.43
N MET A 301 9.12 11.67 -12.46
CA MET A 301 8.03 10.72 -12.34
C MET A 301 8.42 9.54 -11.43
N LYS A 302 9.55 8.86 -11.67
CA LYS A 302 10.01 7.76 -10.79
C LYS A 302 10.21 8.21 -9.34
N ASP A 303 10.75 9.40 -9.19
CA ASP A 303 11.15 9.98 -7.92
C ASP A 303 9.98 10.39 -7.02
N ILE A 304 8.96 11.04 -7.55
CA ILE A 304 7.72 11.33 -6.82
C ILE A 304 6.94 10.04 -6.54
N LEU A 305 6.86 9.18 -7.55
CA LEU A 305 6.02 7.99 -7.48
C LEU A 305 6.51 7.02 -6.40
N GLN A 306 7.82 6.87 -6.18
CA GLN A 306 8.32 6.06 -5.06
C GLN A 306 7.79 6.56 -3.71
N ILE A 307 7.90 7.87 -3.42
CA ILE A 307 7.43 8.48 -2.17
C ILE A 307 5.92 8.26 -2.00
N VAL A 308 5.18 8.51 -3.07
CA VAL A 308 3.71 8.43 -3.10
C VAL A 308 3.22 6.98 -2.98
N VAL A 309 3.90 6.02 -3.62
CA VAL A 309 3.59 4.59 -3.54
C VAL A 309 3.82 4.06 -2.11
N HIS A 310 4.91 4.44 -1.46
CA HIS A 310 5.14 4.13 -0.05
C HIS A 310 4.02 4.68 0.84
N ALA A 311 3.59 5.92 0.61
CA ALA A 311 2.44 6.50 1.30
C ALA A 311 1.15 5.69 1.07
N PHE A 312 0.87 5.27 -0.17
CA PHE A 312 -0.32 4.47 -0.49
C PHE A 312 -0.30 3.08 0.14
N ILE A 313 0.85 2.40 0.17
CA ILE A 313 1.01 1.10 0.84
C ILE A 313 0.65 1.25 2.33
N ARG A 314 1.24 2.24 3.00
CA ARG A 314 0.96 2.52 4.43
C ARG A 314 -0.51 2.86 4.66
N MET A 315 -1.15 3.58 3.73
CA MET A 315 -2.57 3.90 3.84
C MET A 315 -3.47 2.70 3.61
N LYS A 316 -3.08 1.79 2.71
CA LYS A 316 -3.77 0.54 2.49
C LYS A 316 -3.76 -0.35 3.74
N GLU A 317 -2.64 -0.39 4.47
CA GLU A 317 -2.51 -1.15 5.73
C GLU A 317 -3.45 -0.69 6.83
N ILE A 318 -3.80 0.61 6.87
CA ILE A 318 -4.79 1.15 7.82
C ILE A 318 -6.23 1.07 7.28
N GLY A 319 -6.43 0.46 6.11
CA GLY A 319 -7.74 0.23 5.50
C GLY A 319 -8.27 1.39 4.65
N LYS A 320 -7.42 2.37 4.32
CA LYS A 320 -7.78 3.49 3.44
C LYS A 320 -7.33 3.22 2.01
N LYS A 321 -8.16 3.57 1.04
CA LYS A 321 -7.85 3.47 -0.39
C LYS A 321 -8.30 4.77 -1.09
N PRO A 322 -7.52 5.87 -0.96
CA PRO A 322 -7.89 7.13 -1.58
C PRO A 322 -7.98 6.97 -3.10
N LYS A 323 -8.71 7.85 -3.79
CA LYS A 323 -8.72 7.86 -5.25
C LYS A 323 -7.61 8.76 -5.79
N CYS A 324 -6.90 8.33 -6.83
CA CYS A 324 -5.80 9.11 -7.41
C CYS A 324 -6.16 9.72 -8.76
N GLN A 325 -5.64 10.91 -9.05
CA GLN A 325 -5.68 11.55 -10.38
C GLN A 325 -4.28 12.07 -10.74
N PHE A 326 -3.74 11.64 -11.88
CA PHE A 326 -2.46 12.13 -12.41
C PHE A 326 -2.69 13.30 -13.35
N ILE A 327 -1.92 14.36 -13.15
CA ILE A 327 -1.96 15.57 -13.96
C ILE A 327 -0.56 15.84 -14.49
N HIS A 328 -0.41 15.76 -15.80
CA HIS A 328 0.80 16.10 -16.52
C HIS A 328 0.70 17.56 -16.99
N GLN A 329 1.48 18.45 -16.38
CA GLN A 329 1.53 19.87 -16.74
C GLN A 329 2.54 20.16 -17.86
N ASN A 330 2.28 21.24 -18.61
CA ASN A 330 3.13 21.76 -19.68
C ASN A 330 3.28 20.80 -20.88
N VAL A 331 2.19 20.11 -21.25
CA VAL A 331 2.16 19.18 -22.38
C VAL A 331 1.83 19.95 -23.67
N ALA A 332 2.63 19.77 -24.72
CA ALA A 332 2.64 20.66 -25.90
C ALA A 332 1.50 20.42 -26.91
N ASP A 333 0.70 19.34 -26.80
CA ASP A 333 -0.26 18.96 -27.84
C ASP A 333 -1.53 18.30 -27.26
N VAL A 334 -2.70 18.89 -27.54
CA VAL A 334 -4.01 18.45 -27.01
C VAL A 334 -4.69 17.43 -27.96
N SER A 335 -4.04 17.06 -29.07
CA SER A 335 -4.60 16.19 -30.13
C SER A 335 -4.13 14.72 -30.11
N ALA A 336 -3.50 14.27 -29.02
CA ALA A 336 -2.71 13.03 -28.98
C ALA A 336 -3.38 11.82 -28.28
N HIS A 337 -4.70 11.63 -28.40
CA HIS A 337 -5.43 10.54 -27.69
C HIS A 337 -4.82 9.13 -27.95
N ASP A 338 -4.31 8.87 -29.16
CA ASP A 338 -3.68 7.60 -29.54
C ASP A 338 -2.20 7.43 -29.11
N LYS A 339 -1.45 8.53 -28.94
CA LYS A 339 -0.09 8.47 -28.36
C LYS A 339 -0.18 8.23 -26.84
N ASN A 340 -1.17 8.85 -26.20
CA ASN A 340 -1.40 8.76 -24.76
C ASN A 340 -1.76 7.34 -24.28
N MET A 341 -2.34 6.46 -25.11
CA MET A 341 -2.62 5.07 -24.72
C MET A 341 -1.35 4.27 -24.39
N ARG A 342 -0.28 4.44 -25.19
CA ARG A 342 1.02 3.79 -24.94
C ARG A 342 1.68 4.36 -23.69
N ASP A 343 1.62 5.67 -23.52
CA ASP A 343 2.24 6.36 -22.38
C ASP A 343 1.51 6.07 -21.06
N ARG A 344 0.16 5.94 -21.08
CA ARG A 344 -0.65 5.50 -19.93
C ARG A 344 -0.33 4.06 -19.52
N LYS A 345 -0.15 3.17 -20.49
CA LYS A 345 0.20 1.77 -20.23
C LYS A 345 1.61 1.65 -19.64
N LEU A 346 2.57 2.39 -20.21
CA LEU A 346 3.94 2.49 -19.71
C LEU A 346 3.97 3.06 -18.28
N LEU A 347 3.20 4.11 -18.02
CA LEU A 347 3.05 4.69 -16.68
C LEU A 347 2.49 3.66 -15.68
N LEU A 348 1.45 2.91 -16.05
CA LEU A 348 0.90 1.86 -15.19
C LEU A 348 1.90 0.73 -14.93
N GLU A 349 2.67 0.31 -15.94
CA GLU A 349 3.73 -0.69 -15.79
C GLU A 349 4.80 -0.21 -14.80
N GLN A 350 5.28 1.02 -14.95
CA GLN A 350 6.22 1.65 -14.02
C GLN A 350 5.65 1.78 -12.60
N LEU A 351 4.38 2.16 -12.47
CA LEU A 351 3.68 2.21 -11.18
C LEU A 351 3.60 0.84 -10.51
N ASN A 352 3.36 -0.23 -11.28
CA ASN A 352 3.34 -1.60 -10.76
C ASN A 352 4.73 -2.03 -10.29
N GLU A 353 5.78 -1.78 -11.08
CA GLU A 353 7.18 -2.07 -10.70
C GLU A 353 7.58 -1.35 -9.41
N MET A 354 7.25 -0.07 -9.28
CA MET A 354 7.52 0.70 -8.06
C MET A 354 6.70 0.21 -6.87
N THR A 355 5.44 -0.15 -7.10
CA THR A 355 4.59 -0.73 -6.05
C THR A 355 5.19 -2.02 -5.54
N GLU A 356 5.61 -2.90 -6.43
CA GLU A 356 6.27 -4.14 -6.05
C GLU A 356 7.60 -3.87 -5.32
N ALA A 357 8.42 -2.93 -5.78
CA ALA A 357 9.68 -2.59 -5.12
C ALA A 357 9.47 -2.01 -3.71
N ALA A 358 8.59 -1.01 -3.59
CA ALA A 358 8.24 -0.37 -2.32
C ALA A 358 7.58 -1.35 -1.34
N ALA A 359 6.74 -2.24 -1.85
CA ALA A 359 6.12 -3.30 -1.08
C ALA A 359 7.17 -4.25 -0.49
N ASN A 360 8.18 -4.67 -1.25
CA ASN A 360 9.27 -5.50 -0.71
C ASN A 360 10.06 -4.74 0.37
N MET A 361 10.33 -3.45 0.16
CA MET A 361 11.06 -2.62 1.14
C MET A 361 10.30 -2.47 2.47
N GLU A 362 8.96 -2.49 2.45
CA GLU A 362 8.12 -2.45 3.66
C GLU A 362 7.76 -3.85 4.20
N ASN A 363 8.33 -4.93 3.66
CA ASN A 363 7.99 -6.31 3.97
C ASN A 363 6.50 -6.65 3.73
N LYS A 364 5.94 -6.13 2.62
CA LYS A 364 4.54 -6.24 2.18
C LYS A 364 4.40 -6.89 0.80
N ASP A 365 5.03 -8.04 0.59
CA ASP A 365 5.14 -8.76 -0.71
C ASP A 365 3.81 -9.11 -1.42
N GLU A 366 2.68 -8.85 -0.77
CA GLU A 366 1.32 -9.02 -1.29
C GLU A 366 0.95 -7.97 -2.36
N TYR A 367 1.51 -6.77 -2.29
CA TYR A 367 1.18 -5.67 -3.20
C TYR A 367 2.10 -5.73 -4.42
N LYS A 368 1.54 -6.00 -5.61
CA LYS A 368 2.32 -6.16 -6.85
C LYS A 368 1.88 -5.21 -7.95
N LYS A 369 0.66 -4.72 -7.86
CA LYS A 369 0.11 -3.72 -8.77
C LYS A 369 -0.22 -2.47 -8.00
N PHE A 370 -0.07 -1.34 -8.67
CA PHE A 370 -0.49 -0.05 -8.13
C PHE A 370 -1.98 -0.04 -7.77
N THR A 371 -2.82 -0.73 -8.55
CA THR A 371 -4.24 -0.88 -8.25
C THR A 371 -4.56 -1.76 -7.04
N ASP A 372 -3.58 -2.50 -6.48
CA ASP A 372 -3.76 -3.24 -5.23
C ASP A 372 -3.86 -2.25 -4.05
N VAL A 373 -3.02 -1.21 -4.07
CA VAL A 373 -2.90 -0.19 -3.02
C VAL A 373 -3.85 0.98 -3.21
N ILE A 374 -4.20 1.35 -4.46
CA ILE A 374 -5.02 2.53 -4.74
C ILE A 374 -6.14 2.32 -5.77
N GLU A 375 -7.24 3.09 -5.69
CA GLU A 375 -8.28 3.11 -6.74
C GLU A 375 -7.80 4.01 -7.88
N TYR A 376 -7.37 3.38 -8.97
CA TYR A 376 -6.81 4.05 -10.14
C TYR A 376 -7.28 3.37 -11.43
N ASP A 377 -7.69 4.19 -12.40
CA ASP A 377 -8.08 3.77 -13.75
C ASP A 377 -7.24 4.55 -14.77
N PRO A 378 -6.35 3.89 -15.53
CA PRO A 378 -5.49 4.54 -16.51
C PRO A 378 -6.24 5.35 -17.57
N GLU A 379 -7.49 5.01 -17.89
CA GLU A 379 -8.23 5.71 -18.94
C GLU A 379 -8.86 7.01 -18.45
N THR A 380 -9.33 7.01 -17.20
CA THR A 380 -10.10 8.14 -16.64
C THR A 380 -9.30 8.99 -15.65
N CYS A 381 -8.14 8.52 -15.18
CA CYS A 381 -7.38 9.16 -14.11
C CYS A 381 -6.11 9.89 -14.58
N ASN A 382 -5.87 10.04 -15.90
CA ASN A 382 -4.70 10.75 -16.45
C ASN A 382 -5.11 11.96 -17.28
N TRP A 383 -4.61 13.12 -16.89
CA TRP A 383 -4.91 14.42 -17.51
C TRP A 383 -3.64 15.08 -18.03
N TYR A 384 -3.73 15.66 -19.23
CA TYR A 384 -2.62 16.36 -19.87
C TYR A 384 -3.05 17.82 -20.05
N ILE A 385 -2.40 18.72 -19.30
CA ILE A 385 -2.74 20.13 -19.25
C ILE A 385 -1.62 20.92 -19.95
N PRO A 386 -1.95 21.81 -20.91
CA PRO A 386 -0.94 22.61 -21.58
C PRO A 386 -0.29 23.63 -20.64
N GLY A 387 0.76 24.32 -21.06
CA GLY A 387 1.38 25.34 -20.22
C GLY A 387 0.50 26.57 -20.01
N LEU A 388 0.59 27.20 -18.82
CA LEU A 388 -0.21 28.39 -18.48
C LEU A 388 0.04 29.58 -19.41
N TRP A 389 1.26 29.70 -19.95
CA TRP A 389 1.70 30.83 -20.78
C TRP A 389 2.02 30.36 -22.20
N HIS A 390 1.62 31.12 -23.22
CA HIS A 390 2.12 30.93 -24.60
C HIS A 390 3.50 31.59 -24.75
N GLY A 391 4.54 30.93 -24.22
CA GLY A 391 5.92 31.40 -24.25
C GLY A 391 6.46 31.81 -22.88
N ASN A 392 7.54 32.60 -22.86
CA ASN A 392 8.23 32.97 -21.62
C ASN A 392 7.67 34.27 -21.02
N PRO A 393 7.21 34.27 -19.75
CA PRO A 393 6.86 35.49 -19.01
C PRO A 393 8.02 36.50 -19.00
N PRO A 394 7.76 37.82 -18.84
CA PRO A 394 6.51 38.43 -18.37
C PRO A 394 5.53 38.87 -19.46
N MET A 395 5.91 38.85 -20.74
CA MET A 395 5.08 39.35 -21.85
C MET A 395 4.29 38.24 -22.58
N ALA A 396 4.42 36.99 -22.13
CA ALA A 396 3.66 35.87 -22.69
C ALA A 396 2.17 35.99 -22.31
N PRO A 397 1.24 35.83 -23.27
CA PRO A 397 -0.19 35.82 -22.97
C PRO A 397 -0.59 34.52 -22.26
N VAL A 398 -1.67 34.58 -21.47
CA VAL A 398 -2.26 33.40 -20.82
C VAL A 398 -2.81 32.46 -21.90
N ASN A 399 -2.53 31.16 -21.77
CA ASN A 399 -3.02 30.13 -22.66
C ASN A 399 -4.49 29.79 -22.34
N ALA A 400 -5.40 30.07 -23.27
CA ALA A 400 -6.82 29.74 -23.11
C ALA A 400 -7.05 28.23 -22.96
N GLY A 401 -6.26 27.39 -23.66
CA GLY A 401 -6.33 25.94 -23.57
C GLY A 401 -5.96 25.39 -22.18
N TYR A 402 -5.18 26.13 -21.37
CA TYR A 402 -4.96 25.78 -19.96
C TYR A 402 -6.27 25.89 -19.18
N SER A 403 -6.99 27.00 -19.37
CA SER A 403 -8.24 27.26 -18.64
C SER A 403 -9.34 26.28 -19.05
N GLU A 404 -9.44 25.95 -20.35
CA GLU A 404 -10.35 24.93 -20.87
C GLU A 404 -10.05 23.54 -20.28
N ALA A 405 -8.78 23.10 -20.32
CA ALA A 405 -8.38 21.81 -19.77
C ALA A 405 -8.61 21.71 -18.25
N VAL A 406 -8.35 22.78 -17.49
CA VAL A 406 -8.63 22.83 -16.05
C VAL A 406 -10.13 22.82 -15.77
N TYR A 407 -10.94 23.46 -16.60
CA TYR A 407 -12.39 23.42 -16.50
C TYR A 407 -12.94 22.01 -16.75
N ASP A 408 -12.44 21.32 -17.78
CA ASP A 408 -12.83 19.92 -18.07
C ASP A 408 -12.42 18.97 -16.95
N LEU A 409 -11.21 19.14 -16.40
CA LEU A 409 -10.75 18.43 -15.22
C LEU A 409 -11.67 18.68 -14.02
N LYS A 410 -12.06 19.95 -13.76
CA LYS A 410 -12.99 20.30 -12.67
C LYS A 410 -14.33 19.59 -12.82
N LYS A 411 -14.86 19.53 -14.04
CA LYS A 411 -16.13 18.85 -14.34
C LYS A 411 -16.01 17.35 -14.04
N ASN A 412 -14.94 16.71 -14.52
CA ASN A 412 -14.70 15.31 -14.22
C ASN A 412 -14.47 15.05 -12.72
N MET A 413 -13.76 15.93 -12.02
CA MET A 413 -13.59 15.86 -10.56
C MET A 413 -14.93 15.92 -9.82
N THR A 414 -15.86 16.75 -10.28
CA THR A 414 -17.22 16.85 -9.74
C THR A 414 -17.95 15.51 -9.89
N ASP A 415 -17.86 14.87 -11.06
CA ASP A 415 -18.41 13.53 -11.31
C ASP A 415 -17.75 12.45 -10.42
N ILE A 416 -16.44 12.54 -10.22
CA ILE A 416 -15.69 11.62 -9.37
C ILE A 416 -16.14 11.74 -7.92
N ILE A 417 -16.21 12.97 -7.39
CA ILE A 417 -16.67 13.26 -6.04
C ILE A 417 -18.10 12.73 -5.86
N GLY A 418 -18.98 12.99 -6.83
CA GLY A 418 -20.35 12.48 -6.84
C GLY A 418 -20.45 10.95 -6.86
N LYS A 419 -19.52 10.24 -7.54
CA LYS A 419 -19.45 8.76 -7.53
C LYS A 419 -18.93 8.21 -6.20
N CYS A 420 -18.03 8.91 -5.51
CA CYS A 420 -17.52 8.50 -4.20
C CYS A 420 -18.63 8.46 -3.13
N LYS A 421 -19.69 9.27 -3.30
CA LYS A 421 -20.93 9.26 -2.49
C LYS A 421 -21.57 7.88 -2.28
N LEU A 422 -21.38 6.94 -3.22
CA LEU A 422 -22.01 5.62 -3.19
C LEU A 422 -21.18 4.55 -2.45
N LYS A 423 -19.90 4.82 -2.19
CA LYS A 423 -18.94 3.84 -1.63
C LYS A 423 -18.53 4.14 -0.17
N THR A 424 -18.58 5.39 0.26
CA THR A 424 -18.15 5.84 1.60
C THR A 424 -19.25 6.65 2.28
N SER A 425 -19.50 6.42 3.58
CA SER A 425 -20.26 7.38 4.38
C SER A 425 -19.48 8.70 4.41
N ALA A 426 -20.05 9.80 3.93
CA ALA A 426 -19.38 11.11 3.91
C ALA A 426 -18.78 11.43 5.29
N ASN A 427 -17.46 11.68 5.33
CA ASN A 427 -16.73 11.98 6.56
C ASN A 427 -17.26 13.30 7.14
N ASN A 428 -17.46 13.36 8.44
CA ASN A 428 -17.69 14.62 9.13
C ASN A 428 -16.38 15.20 9.67
N ILE A 429 -16.41 16.44 10.19
CA ILE A 429 -15.21 17.10 10.74
C ILE A 429 -14.60 16.33 11.93
N VAL A 430 -15.42 15.66 12.73
CA VAL A 430 -14.96 14.80 13.85
C VAL A 430 -14.27 13.55 13.30
N ASP A 431 -14.83 12.89 12.28
CA ASP A 431 -14.19 11.74 11.64
C ASP A 431 -12.84 12.12 11.01
N PHE A 432 -12.75 13.33 10.45
CA PHE A 432 -11.49 13.88 9.93
C PHE A 432 -10.45 14.12 11.03
N LEU A 433 -10.88 14.65 12.18
CA LEU A 433 -10.04 14.81 13.36
C LEU A 433 -9.55 13.46 13.90
N ASP A 434 -10.45 12.49 14.06
CA ASP A 434 -10.10 11.15 14.51
C ASP A 434 -9.16 10.46 13.51
N SER A 435 -9.38 10.67 12.21
CA SER A 435 -8.48 10.21 11.16
C SER A 435 -7.09 10.83 11.27
N LEU A 436 -7.00 12.14 11.51
CA LEU A 436 -5.73 12.84 11.71
C LEU A 436 -4.96 12.27 12.90
N LEU A 437 -5.63 12.10 14.04
CA LEU A 437 -5.04 11.52 15.24
C LEU A 437 -4.61 10.07 15.02
N THR A 438 -5.49 9.24 14.46
CA THR A 438 -5.21 7.83 14.16
C THR A 438 -4.06 7.67 13.17
N GLN A 439 -3.92 8.55 12.18
CA GLN A 439 -2.82 8.49 11.21
C GLN A 439 -1.48 8.84 11.82
N LEU A 440 -1.46 9.86 12.70
CA LEU A 440 -0.26 10.21 13.46
C LEU A 440 0.12 9.08 14.41
N GLU A 441 -0.84 8.42 15.05
CA GLU A 441 -0.59 7.25 15.92
C GLU A 441 -0.14 6.02 15.12
N ALA A 442 -0.79 5.69 14.01
CA ALA A 442 -0.45 4.52 13.18
C ALA A 442 0.92 4.64 12.51
N ALA A 443 1.28 5.84 12.03
CA ALA A 443 2.61 6.12 11.48
C ALA A 443 3.72 5.97 12.55
N VAL A 444 3.38 6.26 13.82
CA VAL A 444 4.28 6.08 14.96
C VAL A 444 4.34 4.61 15.42
N GLU A 445 3.23 3.87 15.42
CA GLU A 445 3.16 2.47 15.85
C GLU A 445 3.82 1.49 14.87
N ILE A 446 3.60 1.65 13.55
CA ILE A 446 4.25 0.81 12.51
C ILE A 446 5.78 0.98 12.60
N ARG A 447 6.26 2.21 12.83
CA ARG A 447 7.69 2.50 13.04
C ARG A 447 8.21 2.01 14.41
N ARG A 448 7.41 2.07 15.49
CA ARG A 448 7.81 1.55 16.81
C ARG A 448 8.00 0.04 16.83
N ALA A 449 7.12 -0.71 16.15
CA ALA A 449 7.21 -2.17 16.11
C ALA A 449 8.48 -2.67 15.40
N MET A 450 8.86 -2.03 14.30
CA MET A 450 10.09 -2.35 13.56
C MET A 450 11.34 -1.88 14.30
N ASN A 451 11.36 -0.63 14.78
CA ASN A 451 12.54 -0.07 15.46
C ASN A 451 12.81 -0.69 16.84
N ASN A 452 11.79 -1.14 17.59
CA ASN A 452 12.02 -1.75 18.90
C ASN A 452 12.75 -3.10 18.78
N LEU A 453 12.44 -3.93 17.78
CA LEU A 453 13.09 -5.22 17.62
C LEU A 453 14.55 -5.06 17.17
N ASP A 454 14.79 -4.18 16.20
CA ASP A 454 16.13 -3.90 15.67
C ASP A 454 17.02 -3.22 16.72
N ASN A 455 16.48 -2.28 17.50
CA ASN A 455 17.22 -1.65 18.60
C ASN A 455 17.55 -2.63 19.74
N ILE A 456 16.65 -3.58 20.05
CA ILE A 456 16.90 -4.61 21.06
C ILE A 456 18.01 -5.56 20.61
N LYS A 457 17.98 -6.01 19.34
CA LYS A 457 19.03 -6.89 18.78
C LYS A 457 20.38 -6.19 18.74
N LYS A 458 20.44 -4.95 18.25
CA LYS A 458 21.66 -4.15 18.22
C LYS A 458 22.25 -3.93 19.62
N ARG A 459 21.43 -3.54 20.59
CA ARG A 459 21.88 -3.32 21.98
C ARG A 459 22.43 -4.59 22.61
N PHE A 460 21.81 -5.75 22.37
CA PHE A 460 22.35 -7.03 22.81
C PHE A 460 23.71 -7.31 22.18
N THR A 461 23.82 -7.18 20.86
CA THR A 461 25.05 -7.39 20.11
C THR A 461 26.19 -6.51 20.64
N ASP A 462 25.96 -5.22 20.79
CA ASP A 462 26.94 -4.25 21.28
C ASP A 462 27.38 -4.56 22.73
N THR A 463 26.42 -4.92 23.60
CA THR A 463 26.69 -5.26 25.01
C THR A 463 27.47 -6.57 25.13
N MET A 464 27.09 -7.59 24.36
CA MET A 464 27.82 -8.86 24.31
C MET A 464 29.24 -8.69 23.76
N GLU A 465 29.42 -7.95 22.66
CA GLU A 465 30.73 -7.68 22.09
C GLU A 465 31.63 -6.97 23.11
N LYS A 466 31.11 -5.95 23.81
CA LYS A 466 31.81 -5.26 24.89
C LYS A 466 32.19 -6.17 26.06
N ASN A 467 31.25 -6.97 26.56
CA ASN A 467 31.47 -7.86 27.71
C ASN A 467 32.50 -8.95 27.37
N VAL A 468 32.42 -9.52 26.17
CA VAL A 468 33.37 -10.53 25.68
C VAL A 468 34.77 -9.93 25.48
N LEU A 469 34.89 -8.74 24.88
CA LEU A 469 36.17 -8.05 24.72
C LEU A 469 36.79 -7.67 26.08
N GLY A 470 35.97 -7.21 27.04
CA GLY A 470 36.41 -6.93 28.41
C GLY A 470 36.96 -8.17 29.10
N LEU A 471 36.25 -9.31 29.02
CA LEU A 471 36.74 -10.58 29.57
C LEU A 471 38.04 -11.03 28.88
N LEU A 472 38.16 -10.87 27.56
CA LEU A 472 39.39 -11.19 26.83
C LEU A 472 40.58 -10.36 27.34
N GLU A 473 40.39 -9.06 27.59
CA GLU A 473 41.44 -8.22 28.19
C GLU A 473 41.81 -8.68 29.60
N ASP A 474 40.84 -8.99 30.45
CA ASP A 474 41.08 -9.43 31.82
C ASP A 474 41.79 -10.78 31.87
N LEU A 475 41.41 -11.70 30.97
CA LEU A 475 42.09 -12.98 30.82
C LEU A 475 43.52 -12.80 30.29
N ARG A 476 43.75 -11.91 29.32
CA ARG A 476 45.10 -11.62 28.80
C ARG A 476 45.99 -10.93 29.84
N LYS A 477 45.45 -10.02 30.66
CA LYS A 477 46.18 -9.36 31.77
C LYS A 477 46.57 -10.36 32.88
N ASN A 478 45.70 -11.30 33.19
CA ASN A 478 45.97 -12.34 34.20
C ASN A 478 46.96 -13.42 33.72
N ASN A 479 47.08 -13.63 32.40
CA ASN A 479 48.05 -14.57 31.79
C ASN A 479 49.51 -14.08 31.80
N GLY A 480 49.81 -12.90 32.35
CA GLY A 480 51.18 -12.40 32.55
C GLY A 480 52.01 -13.19 33.59
N SER A 481 51.38 -14.11 34.33
CA SER A 481 52.05 -15.03 35.25
C SER A 481 52.20 -16.42 34.58
N LYS A 482 53.44 -16.85 34.35
CA LYS A 482 53.88 -17.98 33.51
C LYS A 482 53.40 -19.41 33.89
N SER A 483 52.22 -19.64 34.48
CA SER A 483 51.73 -21.01 34.79
C SER A 483 50.47 -21.50 34.05
N ASP A 484 49.67 -20.64 33.40
CA ASP A 484 48.31 -21.04 32.96
C ASP A 484 48.14 -21.13 31.43
N MET A 485 49.11 -21.72 30.73
CA MET A 485 49.08 -21.84 29.25
C MET A 485 48.01 -22.81 28.70
N HIS A 486 47.13 -23.37 29.55
CA HIS A 486 46.03 -24.24 29.11
C HIS A 486 44.79 -24.06 30.00
N LYS A 487 44.11 -22.92 29.89
CA LYS A 487 42.68 -22.92 30.24
C LYS A 487 41.97 -23.85 29.27
N THR A 488 41.26 -24.83 29.80
CA THR A 488 40.57 -25.84 28.98
C THR A 488 39.33 -25.22 28.34
N ASP A 489 38.91 -25.75 27.18
CA ASP A 489 37.67 -25.35 26.50
C ASP A 489 36.46 -25.34 27.43
N MET A 490 36.42 -26.26 28.41
CA MET A 490 35.39 -26.34 29.46
C MET A 490 35.35 -25.11 30.38
N GLU A 491 36.49 -24.51 30.70
CA GLU A 491 36.55 -23.31 31.53
C GLU A 491 36.11 -22.08 30.74
N LEU A 492 36.52 -21.97 29.47
CA LEU A 492 36.06 -20.93 28.55
C LEU A 492 34.54 -21.01 28.35
N ASP A 493 33.99 -22.22 28.24
CA ASP A 493 32.54 -22.45 28.14
C ASP A 493 31.79 -21.97 29.38
N ARG A 494 32.36 -22.17 30.57
CA ARG A 494 31.77 -21.68 31.83
C ARG A 494 31.79 -20.16 31.92
N PHE A 495 32.90 -19.52 31.54
CA PHE A 495 33.00 -18.06 31.54
C PHE A 495 32.05 -17.42 30.52
N PHE A 496 31.95 -17.99 29.32
CA PHE A 496 31.00 -17.53 28.32
C PHE A 496 29.56 -17.66 28.81
N GLU A 497 29.21 -18.79 29.43
CA GLU A 497 27.86 -19.03 29.96
C GLU A 497 27.48 -18.01 31.03
N GLN A 498 28.42 -17.66 31.91
CA GLN A 498 28.21 -16.64 32.92
C GLN A 498 27.95 -15.26 32.30
N ILE A 499 28.77 -14.81 31.35
CA ILE A 499 28.57 -13.53 30.65
C ILE A 499 27.25 -13.51 29.89
N TRP A 500 26.90 -14.62 29.24
CA TRP A 500 25.65 -14.74 28.50
C TRP A 500 24.44 -14.53 29.41
N GLU A 501 24.40 -15.22 30.56
CA GLU A 501 23.32 -15.08 31.54
C GLU A 501 23.28 -13.69 32.18
N GLU A 502 24.44 -13.11 32.53
CA GLU A 502 24.52 -11.75 33.06
C GLU A 502 23.97 -10.72 32.04
N THR A 503 24.37 -10.83 30.78
CA THR A 503 23.93 -9.93 29.70
C THR A 503 22.43 -10.08 29.39
N ILE A 504 21.91 -11.31 29.37
CA ILE A 504 20.48 -11.59 29.19
C ILE A 504 19.63 -11.05 30.35
N ASN A 505 20.15 -11.05 31.56
CA ASN A 505 19.48 -10.53 32.74
C ASN A 505 19.51 -8.99 32.81
N GLU A 506 20.61 -8.37 32.39
CA GLU A 506 20.74 -6.91 32.31
C GLU A 506 19.78 -6.28 31.28
N LEU A 507 19.54 -6.96 30.16
CA LEU A 507 18.77 -6.42 29.04
C LEU A 507 17.23 -6.50 29.18
N SER A 508 16.70 -6.84 30.36
CA SER A 508 15.27 -6.96 30.71
C SER A 508 14.28 -6.87 29.53
N PHE A 509 14.02 -7.99 28.86
CA PHE A 509 13.15 -8.01 27.69
C PHE A 509 11.68 -7.91 28.10
N THR A 510 11.02 -6.78 27.87
CA THR A 510 9.56 -6.72 27.83
C THR A 510 9.10 -7.35 26.51
N GLY A 511 8.81 -8.66 26.52
CA GLY A 511 8.35 -9.38 25.33
C GLY A 511 7.10 -8.76 24.70
N LEU A 512 6.85 -9.07 23.43
CA LEU A 512 5.65 -8.61 22.71
C LEU A 512 4.38 -9.02 23.49
N LYS A 513 3.46 -8.06 23.69
CA LYS A 513 2.24 -8.30 24.48
C LYS A 513 1.33 -9.28 23.74
N LYS A 514 1.02 -10.41 24.39
CA LYS A 514 -0.02 -11.33 23.93
C LYS A 514 -1.38 -10.65 23.91
N ARG A 515 -2.08 -10.75 22.79
CA ARG A 515 -3.44 -10.26 22.59
C ARG A 515 -4.39 -11.44 22.39
N ASN A 516 -5.63 -11.27 22.82
CA ASN A 516 -6.71 -12.20 22.53
C ASN A 516 -7.39 -11.74 21.22
N ILE A 517 -6.91 -12.28 20.10
CA ILE A 517 -7.37 -11.92 18.76
C ILE A 517 -8.82 -12.35 18.54
N ILE A 518 -9.23 -13.46 19.15
CA ILE A 518 -10.61 -13.93 19.13
C ILE A 518 -11.56 -12.85 19.67
N ASN A 519 -11.21 -12.21 20.79
CA ASN A 519 -11.99 -11.09 21.34
C ASN A 519 -11.99 -9.86 20.42
N CYS A 520 -10.87 -9.56 19.78
CA CYS A 520 -10.79 -8.47 18.81
C CYS A 520 -11.73 -8.70 17.62
N VAL A 521 -11.66 -9.88 17.01
CA VAL A 521 -12.55 -10.31 15.93
C VAL A 521 -14.02 -10.24 16.36
N PHE A 522 -14.33 -10.75 17.55
CA PHE A 522 -15.69 -10.77 18.05
C PHE A 522 -16.26 -9.37 18.30
N ARG A 523 -15.44 -8.45 18.82
CA ARG A 523 -15.80 -7.04 18.98
C ARG A 523 -16.16 -6.39 17.64
N GLN A 524 -15.37 -6.67 16.59
CA GLN A 524 -15.63 -6.12 15.26
C GLN A 524 -16.88 -6.71 14.60
N LEU A 525 -17.12 -8.01 14.78
CA LEU A 525 -18.36 -8.64 14.35
C LEU A 525 -19.57 -8.01 15.06
N ARG A 526 -19.49 -7.75 16.37
CA ARG A 526 -20.58 -7.09 17.12
C ARG A 526 -20.87 -5.68 16.61
N GLU A 527 -19.85 -4.88 16.33
CA GLU A 527 -20.06 -3.54 15.75
C GLU A 527 -20.67 -3.61 14.35
N ASN A 528 -20.23 -4.56 13.51
CA ASN A 528 -20.82 -4.78 12.19
C ASN A 528 -22.31 -5.21 12.25
N MET A 529 -22.70 -5.97 13.28
CA MET A 529 -24.08 -6.45 13.46
C MET A 529 -24.98 -5.52 14.29
N LYS A 530 -24.47 -4.38 14.78
CA LYS A 530 -25.14 -3.48 15.72
C LYS A 530 -26.45 -2.88 15.22
N GLN A 531 -26.60 -2.73 13.90
CA GLN A 531 -27.79 -2.16 13.27
C GLN A 531 -28.89 -3.19 12.94
N LYS A 532 -28.70 -4.47 13.30
CA LYS A 532 -29.64 -5.57 13.02
C LYS A 532 -30.67 -5.75 14.16
N GLY A 533 -31.74 -6.50 13.89
CA GLY A 533 -32.88 -6.66 14.81
C GLY A 533 -32.54 -7.31 16.18
N SER A 534 -33.46 -7.21 17.15
CA SER A 534 -33.24 -7.67 18.54
C SER A 534 -32.87 -9.15 18.67
N SER A 535 -33.39 -10.01 17.79
CA SER A 535 -33.06 -11.45 17.68
C SER A 535 -31.55 -11.70 17.50
N VAL A 536 -30.90 -10.90 16.65
CA VAL A 536 -29.45 -10.98 16.39
C VAL A 536 -28.65 -10.55 17.62
N ALA A 537 -29.10 -9.49 18.31
CA ALA A 537 -28.44 -8.99 19.51
C ALA A 537 -28.47 -10.02 20.66
N GLU A 538 -29.59 -10.72 20.86
CA GLU A 538 -29.72 -11.80 21.85
C GLU A 538 -28.79 -12.98 21.54
N GLN A 539 -28.74 -13.42 20.27
CA GLN A 539 -27.84 -14.51 19.87
C GLN A 539 -26.37 -14.14 20.10
N LEU A 540 -25.95 -12.91 19.75
CA LEU A 540 -24.58 -12.43 19.95
C LEU A 540 -24.13 -12.33 21.42
N ILE A 541 -25.07 -12.26 22.37
CA ILE A 541 -24.76 -12.29 23.82
C ILE A 541 -24.40 -13.71 24.26
N SER A 542 -25.06 -14.72 23.71
CA SER A 542 -24.94 -16.12 24.14
C SER A 542 -23.83 -16.93 23.43
N VAL A 543 -23.33 -16.45 22.30
CA VAL A 543 -22.41 -17.21 21.44
C VAL A 543 -20.95 -17.04 21.85
N ASP A 544 -20.25 -18.17 21.96
CA ASP A 544 -18.78 -18.23 22.04
C ASP A 544 -18.20 -18.45 20.64
N LEU A 545 -17.50 -17.44 20.12
CA LEU A 545 -16.90 -17.45 18.79
C LEU A 545 -15.91 -18.61 18.59
N ASN A 546 -15.26 -19.09 19.65
CA ASN A 546 -14.32 -20.22 19.55
C ASN A 546 -14.97 -21.52 19.07
N ASN A 547 -16.29 -21.66 19.27
CA ASN A 547 -17.02 -22.86 18.87
C ASN A 547 -17.65 -22.76 17.48
N CYS A 548 -17.61 -21.57 16.86
CA CYS A 548 -18.15 -21.37 15.52
C CYS A 548 -17.21 -21.86 14.42
N GLY A 549 -17.76 -22.42 13.34
CA GLY A 549 -16.99 -22.83 12.15
C GLY A 549 -16.08 -24.04 12.32
N LYS A 550 -16.40 -24.95 13.26
CA LYS A 550 -15.70 -26.24 13.43
C LYS A 550 -16.24 -27.34 12.50
N GLU A 551 -17.52 -27.24 12.14
CA GLU A 551 -18.22 -28.18 11.25
C GLU A 551 -18.57 -27.50 9.92
N VAL A 552 -18.83 -28.30 8.89
CA VAL A 552 -19.26 -27.81 7.56
C VAL A 552 -20.53 -26.97 7.70
N PHE A 553 -20.54 -25.78 7.09
CA PHE A 553 -21.68 -24.88 7.13
C PHE A 553 -22.88 -25.51 6.41
N LYS A 554 -24.05 -25.54 7.06
CA LYS A 554 -25.30 -26.05 6.48
C LYS A 554 -26.44 -25.06 6.68
N VAL A 555 -27.14 -24.73 5.60
CA VAL A 555 -28.34 -23.89 5.63
C VAL A 555 -29.51 -24.65 6.26
N THR A 556 -30.15 -24.08 7.28
CA THR A 556 -31.34 -24.64 7.94
C THR A 556 -32.65 -24.07 7.37
N LYS A 557 -33.74 -24.85 7.42
CA LYS A 557 -35.06 -24.45 6.86
C LYS A 557 -35.69 -23.22 7.53
N ASP A 558 -35.27 -22.86 8.75
CA ASP A 558 -35.75 -21.68 9.48
C ASP A 558 -35.08 -20.36 9.03
N ASN A 559 -34.10 -20.41 8.12
CA ASN A 559 -33.31 -19.25 7.66
C ASN A 559 -33.99 -18.40 6.56
N PHE A 560 -35.27 -18.67 6.26
CA PHE A 560 -36.06 -18.01 5.20
C PHE A 560 -37.17 -17.12 5.77
N TYR A 561 -37.57 -16.07 5.04
CA TYR A 561 -38.72 -15.23 5.40
C TYR A 561 -40.02 -16.05 5.41
N ARG A 562 -40.49 -16.43 6.60
CA ARG A 562 -41.71 -17.24 6.79
C ARG A 562 -43.03 -16.54 6.43
N LYS A 563 -43.02 -15.22 6.15
CA LYS A 563 -44.26 -14.42 6.16
C LYS A 563 -45.01 -14.29 4.82
N LEU A 564 -44.47 -14.75 3.68
CA LEU A 564 -45.14 -14.56 2.37
C LEU A 564 -45.14 -15.74 1.39
N LEU A 565 -44.53 -16.89 1.72
CA LEU A 565 -44.33 -17.96 0.73
C LEU A 565 -44.63 -19.37 1.27
N LYS A 566 -45.80 -19.55 1.87
CA LYS A 566 -46.34 -20.90 2.13
C LYS A 566 -46.85 -21.61 0.85
N LEU A 567 -46.75 -20.99 -0.33
CA LEU A 567 -47.27 -21.54 -1.60
C LEU A 567 -46.20 -21.94 -2.64
N PHE A 568 -44.92 -21.60 -2.49
CA PHE A 568 -43.88 -21.91 -3.50
C PHE A 568 -42.52 -22.32 -2.89
N ILE A 569 -42.51 -23.33 -2.02
CA ILE A 569 -41.23 -23.95 -1.62
C ILE A 569 -40.87 -25.00 -2.68
N ASN A 570 -40.03 -24.61 -3.65
CA ASN A 570 -39.28 -25.55 -4.48
C ASN A 570 -37.88 -25.75 -3.86
N ASP A 571 -37.38 -26.99 -3.91
CA ASP A 571 -36.09 -27.45 -3.35
C ASP A 571 -34.86 -26.63 -3.84
N ASN A 572 -34.96 -25.94 -4.98
CA ASN A 572 -33.86 -25.15 -5.55
C ASN A 572 -33.45 -23.91 -4.72
N SER A 573 -34.33 -23.39 -3.87
CA SER A 573 -34.04 -22.16 -3.08
C SER A 573 -33.02 -22.38 -1.96
N ALA A 574 -33.09 -23.51 -1.26
CA ALA A 574 -32.12 -23.88 -0.22
C ALA A 574 -30.76 -24.25 -0.84
N VAL A 575 -30.77 -24.91 -2.00
CA VAL A 575 -29.55 -25.25 -2.76
C VAL A 575 -28.84 -23.98 -3.24
N ASN A 576 -29.57 -22.99 -3.74
CA ASN A 576 -28.98 -21.70 -4.14
C ASN A 576 -28.37 -20.93 -2.97
N LEU A 577 -29.01 -20.96 -1.79
CA LEU A 577 -28.50 -20.28 -0.60
C LEU A 577 -27.26 -21.01 -0.02
N GLN A 578 -27.24 -22.34 -0.11
CA GLN A 578 -26.05 -23.13 0.26
C GLN A 578 -24.90 -22.86 -0.69
N ASN A 579 -25.12 -22.87 -2.02
CA ASN A 579 -24.10 -22.54 -3.00
C ASN A 579 -23.54 -21.12 -2.79
N LEU A 580 -24.40 -20.14 -2.48
CA LEU A 580 -23.95 -18.80 -2.13
C LEU A 580 -23.07 -18.79 -0.87
N ALA A 581 -23.49 -19.52 0.18
CA ALA A 581 -22.71 -19.62 1.41
C ALA A 581 -21.35 -20.27 1.16
N ASP A 582 -21.31 -21.36 0.39
CA ASP A 582 -20.10 -22.09 0.03
C ASP A 582 -19.16 -21.19 -0.80
N ASP A 583 -19.67 -20.45 -1.78
CA ASP A 583 -18.88 -19.50 -2.59
C ASP A 583 -18.27 -18.38 -1.73
N ILE A 584 -19.04 -17.83 -0.77
CA ILE A 584 -18.56 -16.79 0.15
C ILE A 584 -17.52 -17.37 1.12
N ILE A 585 -17.76 -18.56 1.66
CA ILE A 585 -16.84 -19.26 2.56
C ILE A 585 -15.51 -19.55 1.84
N ASP A 586 -15.56 -20.09 0.62
CA ASP A 586 -14.35 -20.39 -0.17
C ASP A 586 -13.57 -19.12 -0.51
N GLY A 587 -14.27 -18.04 -0.90
CA GLY A 587 -13.65 -16.73 -1.14
C GLY A 587 -12.96 -16.16 0.10
N CYS A 588 -13.63 -16.22 1.26
CA CYS A 588 -13.08 -15.74 2.53
C CYS A 588 -11.97 -16.65 3.05
N HIS A 589 -12.05 -17.97 2.85
CA HIS A 589 -11.03 -18.91 3.27
C HIS A 589 -9.72 -18.66 2.53
N HIS A 590 -9.79 -18.38 1.22
CA HIS A 590 -8.62 -17.95 0.45
C HIS A 590 -8.00 -16.66 0.98
N LEU A 591 -8.81 -15.65 1.34
CA LEU A 591 -8.33 -14.42 1.96
C LEU A 591 -7.63 -14.69 3.29
N VAL A 592 -8.26 -15.47 4.18
CA VAL A 592 -7.68 -15.84 5.49
C VAL A 592 -6.35 -16.56 5.33
N GLN A 593 -6.26 -17.54 4.42
CA GLN A 593 -5.02 -18.26 4.15
C GLN A 593 -3.93 -17.36 3.54
N ASP A 594 -4.30 -16.40 2.69
CA ASP A 594 -3.33 -15.43 2.15
C ASP A 594 -2.78 -14.53 3.25
N LYS A 595 -3.64 -14.04 4.15
CA LYS A 595 -3.24 -13.22 5.30
C LYS A 595 -2.39 -14.02 6.30
N SER A 596 -2.76 -15.26 6.63
CA SER A 596 -2.09 -16.06 7.67
C SER A 596 -0.71 -16.58 7.28
N LYS A 597 -0.39 -16.64 5.98
CA LYS A 597 0.93 -17.03 5.47
C LYS A 597 1.97 -15.89 5.51
N ARG A 598 1.58 -14.69 5.90
CA ARG A 598 2.46 -13.51 5.95
C ARG A 598 3.32 -13.55 7.22
N ARG A 599 4.54 -13.03 7.15
CA ARG A 599 5.48 -12.94 8.31
C ARG A 599 5.19 -11.76 9.25
N SER A 600 3.96 -11.24 9.27
CA SER A 600 3.56 -10.09 10.08
C SER A 600 2.61 -10.50 11.22
N ASP A 601 2.39 -9.61 12.19
CA ASP A 601 1.37 -9.83 13.23
C ASP A 601 -0.06 -9.64 12.68
N TYR A 602 -1.05 -10.06 13.46
CA TYR A 602 -2.47 -9.79 13.21
C TYR A 602 -2.78 -8.29 13.22
N ASN A 603 -3.55 -7.84 12.22
CA ASN A 603 -4.14 -6.51 12.16
C ASN A 603 -5.68 -6.60 12.18
N ASP A 604 -6.30 -5.74 13.00
CA ASP A 604 -7.75 -5.54 13.07
C ASP A 604 -8.37 -5.16 11.69
N THR A 605 -7.60 -4.70 10.71
CA THR A 605 -8.09 -4.49 9.33
C THR A 605 -8.45 -5.80 8.62
N TYR A 606 -7.80 -6.92 8.93
CA TYR A 606 -8.01 -8.19 8.22
C TYR A 606 -9.44 -8.68 8.41
N ILE A 607 -9.97 -8.57 9.63
CA ILE A 607 -11.35 -8.96 9.90
C ILE A 607 -12.36 -7.96 9.30
N ARG A 608 -12.03 -6.66 9.22
CA ARG A 608 -12.88 -5.68 8.51
C ARG A 608 -13.00 -6.00 7.04
N GLU A 609 -11.89 -6.36 6.40
CA GLU A 609 -11.87 -6.75 4.99
C GLU A 609 -12.74 -7.99 4.74
N ILE A 610 -12.64 -8.99 5.61
CA ILE A 610 -13.47 -10.20 5.54
C ILE A 610 -14.96 -9.86 5.73
N LEU A 611 -15.30 -9.09 6.76
CA LEU A 611 -16.68 -8.69 7.03
C LEU A 611 -17.27 -7.86 5.86
N ASN A 612 -16.51 -6.91 5.32
CA ASN A 612 -16.91 -6.13 4.16
C ASN A 612 -17.10 -7.01 2.91
N THR A 613 -16.21 -7.99 2.69
CA THR A 613 -16.34 -8.94 1.57
C THR A 613 -17.63 -9.76 1.69
N ILE A 614 -17.93 -10.26 2.88
CA ILE A 614 -19.19 -10.96 3.15
C ILE A 614 -20.39 -10.03 2.86
N ASP A 615 -20.35 -8.80 3.39
CA ASP A 615 -21.42 -7.81 3.22
C ASP A 615 -21.67 -7.46 1.75
N ASP A 616 -20.61 -7.26 0.96
CA ASP A 616 -20.71 -6.94 -0.46
C ASP A 616 -21.28 -8.11 -1.26
N GLN A 617 -20.83 -9.34 -1.00
CA GLN A 617 -21.38 -10.54 -1.65
C GLN A 617 -22.86 -10.77 -1.29
N LEU A 618 -23.24 -10.55 -0.03
CA LEU A 618 -24.63 -10.65 0.40
C LEU A 618 -25.50 -9.54 -0.21
N LYS A 619 -25.00 -8.31 -0.33
CA LYS A 619 -25.71 -7.20 -1.00
C LYS A 619 -25.93 -7.47 -2.50
N LEU A 620 -24.93 -8.00 -3.20
CA LEU A 620 -25.05 -8.35 -4.62
C LEU A 620 -26.13 -9.43 -4.86
N ASN A 621 -26.29 -10.33 -3.90
CA ASN A 621 -27.20 -11.47 -3.98
C ASN A 621 -28.51 -11.28 -3.20
N LYS A 622 -28.87 -10.02 -2.88
CA LYS A 622 -30.08 -9.69 -2.09
C LYS A 622 -31.39 -10.24 -2.67
N LYS A 623 -31.43 -10.51 -3.98
CA LYS A 623 -32.58 -11.12 -4.68
C LYS A 623 -32.90 -12.56 -4.25
N ILE A 624 -31.94 -13.27 -3.62
CA ILE A 624 -32.12 -14.67 -3.17
C ILE A 624 -33.04 -14.76 -1.95
N GLY A 625 -33.15 -13.67 -1.17
CA GLY A 625 -34.07 -13.58 -0.02
C GLY A 625 -33.64 -14.44 1.18
N PHE A 626 -32.76 -13.89 2.02
CA PHE A 626 -32.28 -14.55 3.26
C PHE A 626 -32.58 -13.69 4.50
N THR A 627 -32.59 -14.34 5.67
CA THR A 627 -32.87 -13.71 6.98
C THR A 627 -31.62 -13.05 7.61
N ASP A 628 -31.83 -12.16 8.58
CA ASP A 628 -30.72 -11.61 9.37
C ASP A 628 -30.04 -12.70 10.23
N GLU A 629 -30.78 -13.74 10.63
CA GLU A 629 -30.25 -14.93 11.32
C GLU A 629 -29.30 -15.75 10.43
N PHE A 630 -29.60 -15.87 9.12
CA PHE A 630 -28.70 -16.50 8.16
C PHE A 630 -27.38 -15.71 8.03
N GLU A 631 -27.48 -14.40 7.86
CA GLU A 631 -26.32 -13.51 7.75
C GLU A 631 -25.45 -13.61 9.01
N LEU A 632 -26.05 -13.58 10.20
CA LEU A 632 -25.34 -13.77 11.46
C LEU A 632 -24.63 -15.14 11.51
N SER A 633 -25.33 -16.22 11.16
CA SER A 633 -24.78 -17.59 11.19
C SER A 633 -23.58 -17.75 10.26
N LEU A 634 -23.66 -17.18 9.05
CA LEU A 634 -22.58 -17.20 8.07
C LEU A 634 -21.36 -16.39 8.56
N LYS A 635 -21.59 -15.18 9.07
CA LYS A 635 -20.53 -14.34 9.64
C LYS A 635 -19.87 -15.00 10.85
N LEU A 636 -20.64 -15.59 11.77
CA LEU A 636 -20.12 -16.33 12.91
C LEU A 636 -19.24 -17.51 12.47
N HIS A 637 -19.67 -18.26 11.46
CA HIS A 637 -18.89 -19.38 10.92
C HIS A 637 -17.53 -18.89 10.40
N ILE A 638 -17.52 -17.90 9.50
CA ILE A 638 -16.29 -17.39 8.88
C ILE A 638 -15.40 -16.71 9.93
N CYS A 639 -15.95 -15.82 10.76
CA CYS A 639 -15.20 -15.15 11.83
C CYS A 639 -14.63 -16.13 12.86
N GLY A 640 -15.32 -17.24 13.15
CA GLY A 640 -14.80 -18.30 14.03
C GLY A 640 -13.56 -18.97 13.44
N VAL A 641 -13.58 -19.29 12.14
CA VAL A 641 -12.40 -19.82 11.43
C VAL A 641 -11.28 -18.78 11.39
N SER A 642 -11.56 -17.55 10.96
CA SER A 642 -10.58 -16.47 10.88
C SER A 642 -9.93 -16.15 12.23
N ALA A 643 -10.72 -16.09 13.31
CA ALA A 643 -10.22 -15.81 14.65
C ALA A 643 -9.18 -16.84 15.11
N ARG A 644 -9.40 -18.12 14.84
CA ARG A 644 -8.44 -19.18 15.20
C ARG A 644 -7.16 -19.11 14.38
N GLU A 645 -7.28 -18.93 13.07
CA GLU A 645 -6.13 -18.78 12.17
C GLU A 645 -5.28 -17.55 12.55
N PHE A 646 -5.92 -16.43 12.84
CA PHE A 646 -5.23 -15.19 13.22
C PHE A 646 -4.70 -15.21 14.65
N GLN A 647 -5.34 -15.91 15.58
CA GLN A 647 -4.77 -16.17 16.90
C GLN A 647 -3.49 -17.00 16.77
N SER A 648 -3.51 -18.04 15.95
CA SER A 648 -2.31 -18.83 15.66
C SER A 648 -1.22 -18.00 14.98
N MET A 649 -1.58 -17.13 14.03
CA MET A 649 -0.65 -16.20 13.37
C MET A 649 0.02 -15.27 14.39
N HIS A 650 -0.76 -14.67 15.30
CA HIS A 650 -0.25 -13.79 16.35
C HIS A 650 0.68 -14.54 17.32
N GLU A 651 0.32 -15.76 17.72
CA GLU A 651 1.15 -16.58 18.59
C GLU A 651 2.45 -17.02 17.91
N CYS A 652 2.41 -17.40 16.63
CA CYS A 652 3.59 -17.68 15.84
C CYS A 652 4.47 -16.43 15.70
N PHE A 653 3.89 -15.26 15.40
CA PHE A 653 4.62 -14.01 15.29
C PHE A 653 5.34 -13.65 16.60
N ILE A 654 4.67 -13.72 17.74
CA ILE A 654 5.29 -13.49 19.05
C ILE A 654 6.41 -14.50 19.31
N LYS A 655 6.20 -15.77 18.99
CA LYS A 655 7.18 -16.83 19.21
C LYS A 655 8.42 -16.69 18.33
N ASP A 656 8.22 -16.34 17.06
CA ASP A 656 9.29 -16.21 16.06
C ASP A 656 10.08 -14.91 16.25
N ASN A 657 9.48 -13.89 16.87
CA ASN A 657 10.12 -12.61 17.18
C ASN A 657 10.42 -12.44 18.68
N ASP A 658 10.45 -13.52 19.46
CA ASP A 658 10.86 -13.47 20.86
C ASP A 658 12.37 -13.17 20.94
N PRO A 659 12.80 -12.04 21.52
CA PRO A 659 14.20 -11.63 21.51
C PRO A 659 15.13 -12.68 22.13
N ARG A 660 14.71 -13.34 23.22
CA ARG A 660 15.53 -14.37 23.87
C ARG A 660 15.70 -15.60 22.99
N ARG A 661 14.62 -16.04 22.32
CA ARG A 661 14.65 -17.18 21.40
C ARG A 661 15.49 -16.89 20.16
N CYS A 662 15.40 -15.70 19.58
CA CYS A 662 16.25 -15.28 18.46
C CYS A 662 17.73 -15.25 18.86
N LEU A 663 18.04 -14.68 20.02
CA LEU A 663 19.42 -14.58 20.50
C LEU A 663 20.01 -15.96 20.86
N ASN A 664 19.22 -16.83 21.49
CA ASN A 664 19.67 -18.18 21.84
C ASN A 664 20.00 -19.05 20.62
N GLN A 665 19.41 -18.79 19.44
CA GLN A 665 19.79 -19.49 18.21
C GLN A 665 21.25 -19.27 17.82
N PHE A 666 21.83 -18.14 18.22
CA PHE A 666 23.20 -17.78 17.88
C PHE A 666 24.18 -18.00 19.04
N LYS A 667 23.73 -18.41 20.22
CA LYS A 667 24.58 -18.58 21.42
C LYS A 667 25.83 -19.41 21.17
N ASP A 668 25.69 -20.55 20.50
CA ASP A 668 26.82 -21.43 20.20
C ASP A 668 27.82 -20.81 19.21
N LYS A 669 27.32 -19.96 18.30
CA LYS A 669 28.18 -19.21 17.38
C LYS A 669 29.00 -18.16 18.13
N TYR A 670 28.37 -17.36 18.99
CA TYR A 670 29.06 -16.39 19.84
C TYR A 670 30.11 -17.06 20.75
N ARG A 671 29.77 -18.23 21.30
CA ARG A 671 30.68 -19.06 22.11
C ARG A 671 31.92 -19.48 21.32
N ASN A 672 31.72 -19.95 20.09
CA ASN A 672 32.82 -20.38 19.23
C ASN A 672 33.69 -19.21 18.77
N ASP A 673 33.10 -18.07 18.41
CA ASP A 673 33.84 -16.86 18.03
C ASP A 673 34.68 -16.30 19.19
N PHE A 674 34.15 -16.37 20.42
CA PHE A 674 34.89 -16.04 21.63
C PHE A 674 36.11 -16.94 21.82
N LYS A 675 35.97 -18.26 21.65
CA LYS A 675 37.09 -19.20 21.75
C LYS A 675 38.15 -18.93 20.67
N ASP A 676 37.72 -18.64 19.45
CA ASP A 676 38.64 -18.34 18.35
C ASP A 676 39.43 -17.06 18.61
N LEU A 677 38.78 -16.01 19.15
CA LEU A 677 39.45 -14.78 19.59
C LEU A 677 40.41 -15.00 20.76
N PHE A 678 40.03 -15.82 21.75
CA PHE A 678 40.88 -16.10 22.91
C PHE A 678 42.18 -16.82 22.50
N HIS A 679 42.10 -17.70 21.51
CA HIS A 679 43.24 -18.43 20.98
C HIS A 679 43.98 -17.72 19.83
N ASP A 680 43.61 -16.47 19.50
CA ASP A 680 44.15 -15.70 18.37
C ASP A 680 44.13 -16.45 17.02
N ARG A 681 43.06 -17.21 16.77
CA ARG A 681 42.88 -17.93 15.50
C ARG A 681 42.43 -16.97 14.40
N ASP A 682 42.96 -17.15 13.19
CA ASP A 682 42.52 -16.41 12.01
C ASP A 682 41.06 -16.76 11.67
N GLN A 683 40.19 -15.74 11.70
CA GLN A 683 38.76 -15.89 11.44
C GLN A 683 38.38 -15.66 9.97
N CYS A 684 39.31 -15.27 9.08
CA CYS A 684 38.98 -14.85 7.72
C CYS A 684 38.18 -15.92 6.97
N GLN A 685 38.61 -17.18 7.01
CA GLN A 685 37.94 -18.29 6.31
C GLN A 685 36.56 -18.58 6.89
N LYS A 686 36.47 -18.69 8.22
CA LYS A 686 35.23 -18.99 8.93
C LYS A 686 34.17 -17.91 8.68
N LYS A 687 34.54 -16.63 8.85
CA LYS A 687 33.64 -15.49 8.69
C LYS A 687 33.23 -15.26 7.24
N ALA A 688 34.13 -15.50 6.28
CA ALA A 688 33.78 -15.46 4.86
C ALA A 688 32.75 -16.54 4.50
N LYS A 689 32.92 -17.76 5.01
CA LYS A 689 31.97 -18.86 4.83
C LYS A 689 30.63 -18.56 5.50
N GLU A 690 30.63 -18.06 6.73
CA GLU A 690 29.39 -17.67 7.43
C GLU A 690 28.63 -16.55 6.71
N PHE A 691 29.35 -15.52 6.21
CA PHE A 691 28.73 -14.47 5.40
C PHE A 691 28.07 -15.05 4.15
N THR A 692 28.73 -16.02 3.53
CA THR A 692 28.23 -16.67 2.33
C THR A 692 26.99 -17.53 2.63
N GLU A 693 27.04 -18.36 3.68
CA GLU A 693 25.97 -19.31 4.04
C GLU A 693 24.75 -18.63 4.66
N LEU A 694 24.95 -17.65 5.54
CA LEU A 694 23.85 -17.03 6.30
C LEU A 694 23.27 -15.80 5.59
N CYS A 695 24.08 -15.08 4.80
CA CYS A 695 23.66 -13.83 4.16
C CYS A 695 23.44 -14.00 2.66
N LEU A 696 24.46 -14.46 1.92
CA LEU A 696 24.41 -14.48 0.46
C LEU A 696 23.55 -15.63 -0.09
N MET A 697 23.65 -16.84 0.46
CA MET A 697 22.93 -18.02 -0.04
C MET A 697 21.41 -17.86 0.01
N PRO A 698 20.78 -17.39 1.12
CA PRO A 698 19.35 -17.15 1.15
C PRO A 698 18.92 -15.99 0.25
N ALA A 699 19.75 -14.94 0.14
CA ALA A 699 19.49 -13.79 -0.74
C ALA A 699 19.50 -14.20 -2.22
N VAL A 700 20.47 -15.03 -2.63
CA VAL A 700 20.58 -15.56 -3.98
C VAL A 700 19.45 -16.55 -4.30
N GLU A 701 19.09 -17.46 -3.37
CA GLU A 701 17.92 -18.35 -3.56
C GLU A 701 16.63 -17.53 -3.79
N THR A 702 16.42 -16.50 -2.97
CA THR A 702 15.26 -15.60 -3.07
C THR A 702 15.25 -14.84 -4.39
N PHE A 703 16.40 -14.33 -4.83
CA PHE A 703 16.56 -13.68 -6.12
C PHE A 703 16.21 -14.61 -7.29
N ILE A 704 16.71 -15.85 -7.28
CA ILE A 704 16.43 -16.85 -8.33
C ILE A 704 14.92 -17.10 -8.44
N TYR A 705 14.24 -17.39 -7.32
CA TYR A 705 12.79 -17.63 -7.34
C TYR A 705 11.95 -16.39 -7.66
N SER A 706 12.51 -15.19 -7.49
CA SER A 706 11.89 -13.94 -7.92
C SER A 706 12.02 -13.73 -9.43
N SER A 707 13.16 -14.10 -10.01
CA SER A 707 13.47 -13.90 -11.43
C SER A 707 12.91 -14.98 -12.37
N LEU A 708 12.66 -16.19 -11.86
CA LEU A 708 12.19 -17.32 -12.69
C LEU A 708 10.76 -17.16 -13.22
N GLY A 709 9.89 -16.41 -12.54
CA GLY A 709 8.48 -16.28 -12.92
C GLY A 709 8.28 -15.70 -14.33
N PRO A 710 8.83 -14.52 -14.63
CA PRO A 710 8.81 -13.92 -15.97
C PRO A 710 9.41 -14.82 -17.05
N ASP A 711 10.56 -15.43 -16.80
CA ASP A 711 11.22 -16.32 -17.77
C ASP A 711 10.38 -17.53 -18.16
N ILE A 712 9.65 -18.11 -17.19
CA ILE A 712 8.72 -19.21 -17.45
C ILE A 712 7.60 -18.75 -18.40
N VAL A 713 7.07 -17.54 -18.19
CA VAL A 713 6.04 -16.97 -19.08
C VAL A 713 6.62 -16.76 -20.47
N ASP A 714 7.81 -16.17 -20.60
CA ASP A 714 8.45 -15.94 -21.89
C ASP A 714 8.73 -17.24 -22.64
N LYS A 715 9.22 -18.28 -21.95
CA LYS A 715 9.40 -19.61 -22.55
C LYS A 715 8.09 -20.22 -23.03
N MET A 716 7.00 -20.04 -22.27
CA MET A 716 5.67 -20.51 -22.69
C MET A 716 5.14 -19.74 -23.91
N LEU A 717 5.54 -18.47 -24.08
CA LEU A 717 5.13 -17.61 -25.20
C LEU A 717 5.99 -17.75 -26.46
N GLN A 718 7.26 -18.18 -26.34
CA GLN A 718 8.22 -18.23 -27.46
C GLN A 718 8.60 -19.65 -27.88
N GLY A 719 8.32 -20.67 -27.05
CA GLY A 719 8.68 -22.07 -27.30
C GLY A 719 7.61 -22.90 -28.01
N LYS A 720 7.58 -24.21 -27.72
CA LYS A 720 6.61 -25.18 -28.32
C LYS A 720 5.14 -24.81 -28.05
N ASN A 721 4.90 -24.07 -26.98
CA ASN A 721 3.57 -23.65 -26.56
C ASN A 721 3.16 -22.27 -27.10
N ALA A 722 4.04 -21.58 -27.85
CA ALA A 722 3.80 -20.24 -28.36
C ALA A 722 2.45 -20.13 -29.10
N PHE A 723 2.14 -21.11 -29.94
CA PHE A 723 0.86 -21.17 -30.65
C PHE A 723 -0.34 -21.15 -29.68
N GLN A 724 -0.29 -21.96 -28.62
CA GLN A 724 -1.38 -22.11 -27.64
C GLN A 724 -1.66 -20.82 -26.87
N PHE A 725 -0.63 -20.00 -26.61
CA PHE A 725 -0.74 -18.77 -25.81
C PHE A 725 -0.66 -17.47 -26.64
N SER A 726 -0.62 -17.58 -27.96
CA SER A 726 -0.49 -16.44 -28.88
C SER A 726 -1.72 -15.54 -28.88
N THR A 727 -2.90 -16.10 -29.14
CA THR A 727 -4.20 -15.43 -29.16
C THR A 727 -5.27 -16.27 -28.45
N ARG A 728 -6.37 -15.63 -28.04
CA ARG A 728 -7.50 -16.33 -27.40
C ARG A 728 -8.13 -17.38 -28.32
N GLY A 729 -8.23 -17.10 -29.61
CA GLY A 729 -8.76 -18.05 -30.59
C GLY A 729 -7.89 -19.31 -30.69
N PHE A 730 -6.57 -19.17 -30.76
CA PHE A 730 -5.65 -20.32 -30.76
C PHE A 730 -5.61 -21.07 -29.43
N PHE A 731 -5.77 -20.35 -28.31
CA PHE A 731 -5.93 -20.97 -27.00
C PHE A 731 -7.20 -21.84 -26.93
N GLN A 732 -8.36 -21.29 -27.31
CA GLN A 732 -9.62 -22.02 -27.34
C GLN A 732 -9.56 -23.23 -28.29
N TYR A 733 -8.97 -23.05 -29.48
CA TYR A 733 -8.75 -24.15 -30.42
C TYR A 733 -7.92 -25.28 -29.80
N SER A 734 -6.80 -24.94 -29.13
CA SER A 734 -5.91 -25.93 -28.51
C SER A 734 -6.62 -26.71 -27.40
N LEU A 735 -7.44 -26.02 -26.61
CA LEU A 735 -8.23 -26.59 -25.53
C LEU A 735 -9.31 -27.54 -26.07
N LEU A 736 -10.10 -27.11 -27.07
CA LEU A 736 -11.13 -27.94 -27.71
C LEU A 736 -10.52 -29.15 -28.42
N LYS A 737 -9.35 -28.98 -29.05
CA LYS A 737 -8.60 -30.08 -29.68
C LYS A 737 -8.14 -31.11 -28.63
N GLN A 738 -7.65 -30.66 -27.47
CA GLN A 738 -7.27 -31.57 -26.39
C GLN A 738 -8.50 -32.32 -25.84
N LEU A 739 -9.62 -31.63 -25.61
CA LEU A 739 -10.86 -32.27 -25.15
C LEU A 739 -11.33 -33.37 -26.12
N LEU A 740 -11.24 -33.09 -27.43
CA LEU A 740 -11.59 -34.06 -28.47
C LEU A 740 -10.66 -35.28 -28.47
N ASN A 741 -9.36 -35.06 -28.29
CA ASN A 741 -8.37 -36.14 -28.23
C ASN A 741 -8.50 -36.98 -26.95
N GLU A 742 -8.91 -36.39 -25.84
CA GLU A 742 -9.11 -37.10 -24.58
C GLU A 742 -10.43 -37.90 -24.53
N ASP A 743 -11.47 -37.47 -25.26
CA ASP A 743 -12.82 -38.07 -25.33
C ASP A 743 -13.44 -38.40 -23.95
N LYS A 744 -13.16 -37.56 -22.93
CA LYS A 744 -13.66 -37.74 -21.54
C LYS A 744 -14.83 -36.82 -21.22
N PHE A 745 -15.99 -37.41 -20.93
CA PHE A 745 -17.23 -36.67 -20.62
C PHE A 745 -17.06 -35.68 -19.45
N GLU A 746 -16.33 -36.07 -18.40
CA GLU A 746 -16.14 -35.27 -17.19
C GLU A 746 -15.36 -33.98 -17.50
N GLN A 747 -14.44 -34.02 -18.47
CA GLN A 747 -13.68 -32.85 -18.91
C GLN A 747 -14.55 -31.88 -19.71
N TYR A 748 -15.42 -32.39 -20.59
CA TYR A 748 -16.43 -31.56 -21.28
C TYR A 748 -17.38 -30.89 -20.28
N VAL A 749 -17.85 -31.64 -19.28
CA VAL A 749 -18.67 -31.11 -18.19
C VAL A 749 -17.94 -29.99 -17.46
N LYS A 750 -16.71 -30.22 -17.00
CA LYS A 750 -15.93 -29.22 -16.26
C LYS A 750 -15.63 -27.98 -17.10
N TYR A 751 -15.37 -28.15 -18.39
CA TYR A 751 -15.20 -27.07 -19.35
C TYR A 751 -16.46 -26.21 -19.49
N ILE A 752 -17.64 -26.84 -19.55
CA ILE A 752 -18.92 -26.16 -19.74
C ILE A 752 -19.42 -25.49 -18.46
N SER A 753 -19.44 -26.20 -17.34
CA SER A 753 -20.01 -25.72 -16.07
C SER A 753 -19.05 -24.90 -15.22
N SER A 754 -17.74 -25.09 -15.40
CA SER A 754 -16.71 -24.51 -14.52
C SER A 754 -15.50 -24.01 -15.33
N TYR A 755 -15.77 -23.30 -16.43
CA TYR A 755 -14.78 -22.83 -17.41
C TYR A 755 -13.55 -22.15 -16.77
N LYS A 756 -13.75 -21.26 -15.79
CA LYS A 756 -12.65 -20.56 -15.08
C LYS A 756 -11.69 -21.52 -14.38
N SER A 757 -12.23 -22.47 -13.63
CA SER A 757 -11.44 -23.47 -12.91
C SER A 757 -10.75 -24.43 -13.87
N PHE A 758 -11.47 -24.85 -14.93
CA PHE A 758 -10.91 -25.69 -15.99
C PHE A 758 -9.69 -25.03 -16.64
N VAL A 759 -9.81 -23.77 -17.08
CA VAL A 759 -8.73 -23.05 -17.77
C VAL A 759 -7.52 -22.87 -16.85
N LYS A 760 -7.71 -22.51 -15.57
CA LYS A 760 -6.61 -22.40 -14.60
C LYS A 760 -5.85 -23.72 -14.45
N GLY A 761 -6.56 -24.82 -14.26
CA GLY A 761 -5.95 -26.16 -14.15
C GLY A 761 -5.19 -26.53 -15.42
N TRP A 762 -5.79 -26.29 -16.58
CA TRP A 762 -5.18 -26.59 -17.87
C TRP A 762 -3.86 -25.83 -18.09
N ILE A 763 -3.81 -24.53 -17.76
CA ILE A 763 -2.58 -23.72 -17.88
C ILE A 763 -1.49 -24.27 -16.94
N SER A 764 -1.85 -24.60 -15.69
CA SER A 764 -0.91 -25.22 -14.74
C SER A 764 -0.36 -26.55 -15.27
N ASP A 765 -1.19 -27.37 -15.90
CA ASP A 765 -0.77 -28.63 -16.50
C ASP A 765 0.21 -28.41 -17.67
N GLN A 766 -0.02 -27.41 -18.53
CA GLN A 766 0.90 -27.10 -19.63
C GLN A 766 2.26 -26.59 -19.15
N ILE A 767 2.27 -25.72 -18.13
CA ILE A 767 3.53 -25.28 -17.50
C ILE A 767 4.26 -26.49 -16.94
N THR A 768 3.56 -27.33 -16.16
CA THR A 768 4.17 -28.52 -15.56
C THR A 768 4.76 -29.42 -16.65
N LYS A 769 3.99 -29.76 -17.69
CA LYS A 769 4.44 -30.59 -18.82
C LYS A 769 5.69 -30.03 -19.52
N GLN A 770 5.77 -28.72 -19.74
CA GLN A 770 6.91 -28.09 -20.40
C GLN A 770 8.20 -28.24 -19.57
N PHE A 771 8.11 -28.07 -18.25
CA PHE A 771 9.26 -28.06 -17.35
C PHE A 771 9.52 -29.42 -16.64
N SER A 772 8.68 -30.43 -16.84
CA SER A 772 8.81 -31.78 -16.25
C SER A 772 10.13 -32.47 -16.58
N ASN A 773 10.73 -32.18 -17.75
CA ASN A 773 12.00 -32.78 -18.16
C ASN A 773 13.22 -32.17 -17.44
N GLY A 774 13.03 -31.16 -16.60
CA GLY A 774 14.06 -30.55 -15.74
C GLY A 774 15.10 -29.68 -16.45
N HIS A 775 15.46 -29.98 -17.71
CA HIS A 775 16.53 -29.30 -18.45
C HIS A 775 16.26 -27.80 -18.63
N GLU A 776 15.10 -27.42 -19.17
CA GLU A 776 14.77 -26.00 -19.43
C GLU A 776 14.68 -25.19 -18.14
N MET A 777 14.18 -25.79 -17.05
CA MET A 777 14.12 -25.13 -15.73
C MET A 777 15.54 -24.90 -15.18
N SER A 778 16.38 -25.92 -15.29
CA SER A 778 17.77 -25.86 -14.81
C SER A 778 18.60 -24.85 -15.61
N GLU A 779 18.35 -24.72 -16.91
CA GLU A 779 19.02 -23.73 -17.76
C GLU A 779 18.74 -22.29 -17.30
N LEU A 780 17.47 -21.99 -16.96
CA LEU A 780 17.08 -20.68 -16.45
C LEU A 780 17.68 -20.42 -15.05
N GLU A 781 17.64 -21.41 -14.17
CA GLU A 781 18.25 -21.35 -12.83
C GLU A 781 19.76 -21.10 -12.90
N GLU A 782 20.48 -21.86 -13.73
CA GLU A 782 21.92 -21.73 -13.91
C GLU A 782 22.31 -20.38 -14.54
N ARG A 783 21.49 -19.83 -15.44
CA ARG A 783 21.70 -18.51 -16.04
C ARG A 783 21.64 -17.41 -14.98
N HIS A 784 20.61 -17.40 -14.15
CA HIS A 784 20.45 -16.40 -13.08
C HIS A 784 21.52 -16.54 -12.01
N LEU A 785 21.80 -17.77 -11.58
CA LEU A 785 22.81 -18.07 -10.58
C LEU A 785 24.20 -17.59 -11.03
N ARG A 786 24.60 -17.86 -12.27
CA ARG A 786 25.88 -17.39 -12.81
C ARG A 786 25.94 -15.87 -12.91
N GLY A 787 24.83 -15.25 -13.35
CA GLY A 787 24.74 -13.78 -13.45
C GLY A 787 24.95 -13.10 -12.11
N ILE A 788 24.22 -13.53 -11.08
CA ILE A 788 24.29 -12.91 -9.75
C ILE A 788 25.61 -13.22 -9.03
N THR A 789 26.16 -14.43 -9.19
CA THR A 789 27.48 -14.78 -8.64
C THR A 789 28.57 -13.87 -9.19
N LYS A 790 28.55 -13.59 -10.50
CA LYS A 790 29.48 -12.64 -11.12
C LYS A 790 29.36 -11.23 -10.53
N GLU A 791 28.14 -10.76 -10.31
CA GLU A 791 27.90 -9.44 -9.71
C GLU A 791 28.35 -9.36 -8.25
N ILE A 792 28.18 -10.43 -7.47
CA ILE A 792 28.72 -10.51 -6.10
C ILE A 792 30.25 -10.41 -6.14
N LEU A 793 30.92 -11.16 -7.02
CA LEU A 793 32.37 -11.09 -7.17
C LEU A 793 32.86 -9.70 -7.63
N GLU A 794 32.11 -9.04 -8.52
CA GLU A 794 32.39 -7.65 -8.93
C GLU A 794 32.22 -6.68 -7.74
N ALA A 795 31.19 -6.84 -6.92
CA ALA A 795 30.97 -6.03 -5.73
C ALA A 795 32.10 -6.19 -4.69
N VAL A 796 32.57 -7.42 -4.45
CA VAL A 796 33.73 -7.72 -3.59
C VAL A 796 34.98 -7.00 -4.11
N LYS A 797 35.29 -7.12 -5.41
CA LYS A 797 36.44 -6.46 -6.03
C LYS A 797 36.37 -4.93 -5.95
N MET A 798 35.19 -4.35 -6.15
CA MET A 798 35.02 -2.90 -6.06
C MET A 798 35.19 -2.40 -4.61
N ALA A 799 34.68 -3.15 -3.63
CA ALA A 799 34.83 -2.80 -2.22
C ALA A 799 36.29 -2.85 -1.75
N GLN A 800 37.14 -3.69 -2.38
CA GLN A 800 38.58 -3.73 -2.07
C GLN A 800 39.31 -2.44 -2.46
N ASN A 801 38.81 -1.72 -3.46
CA ASN A 801 39.42 -0.49 -3.96
C ASN A 801 38.96 0.78 -3.21
N GLU A 802 37.99 0.66 -2.31
CA GLU A 802 37.49 1.76 -1.49
C GLU A 802 38.10 1.67 -0.08
N THR A 803 38.84 2.70 0.35
CA THR A 803 39.33 2.82 1.72
C THR A 803 38.18 3.06 2.68
N SER A 804 37.95 2.14 3.63
CA SER A 804 36.94 2.29 4.68
C SER A 804 37.59 2.64 6.03
N GLU A 805 37.10 3.68 6.71
CA GLU A 805 37.59 4.08 8.04
C GLU A 805 37.29 3.03 9.13
N ASP A 806 36.24 2.20 8.94
CA ASP A 806 35.74 1.19 9.90
C ASP A 806 36.33 -0.23 9.70
N GLY A 807 37.41 -0.38 8.94
CA GLY A 807 38.07 -1.67 8.69
C GLY A 807 37.15 -2.73 8.03
N ILE A 808 37.23 -3.99 8.47
CA ILE A 808 36.47 -5.11 7.87
C ILE A 808 34.95 -4.92 7.92
N LYS A 809 34.42 -4.26 8.97
CA LYS A 809 32.98 -3.97 9.10
C LYS A 809 32.55 -2.99 8.00
N GLY A 810 33.36 -1.95 7.72
CA GLY A 810 33.14 -1.01 6.62
C GLY A 810 33.19 -1.68 5.24
N PHE A 811 34.14 -2.59 5.03
CA PHE A 811 34.26 -3.39 3.79
C PHE A 811 33.00 -4.22 3.50
N ILE A 812 32.49 -4.99 4.47
CA ILE A 812 31.26 -5.79 4.30
C ILE A 812 30.05 -4.88 4.03
N HIS A 813 29.96 -3.75 4.72
CA HIS A 813 28.85 -2.80 4.51
C HIS A 813 28.87 -2.20 3.10
N CYS A 814 30.06 -1.93 2.54
CA CYS A 814 30.23 -1.49 1.16
C CYS A 814 29.72 -2.54 0.15
N ILE A 815 30.06 -3.83 0.37
CA ILE A 815 29.52 -4.93 -0.45
C ILE A 815 27.99 -4.95 -0.39
N CYS A 816 27.42 -4.90 0.82
CA CYS A 816 25.97 -4.92 1.01
C CYS A 816 25.28 -3.73 0.32
N LYS A 817 25.87 -2.54 0.42
CA LYS A 817 25.37 -1.31 -0.23
C LYS A 817 25.36 -1.45 -1.76
N LYS A 818 26.40 -2.01 -2.36
CA LYS A 818 26.49 -2.23 -3.81
C LYS A 818 25.48 -3.28 -4.30
N LEU A 819 25.23 -4.32 -3.50
CA LEU A 819 24.28 -5.38 -3.83
C LEU A 819 22.81 -5.04 -3.52
N GLY A 820 22.57 -4.05 -2.65
CA GLY A 820 21.24 -3.74 -2.10
C GLY A 820 20.16 -3.35 -3.12
N GLN A 821 20.53 -3.02 -4.36
CA GLN A 821 19.55 -2.79 -5.44
C GLN A 821 18.97 -4.08 -6.03
N LYS A 822 19.64 -5.22 -5.86
CA LYS A 822 19.28 -6.51 -6.48
C LYS A 822 19.10 -7.65 -5.48
N LEU A 823 19.85 -7.64 -4.39
CA LEU A 823 19.80 -8.66 -3.34
C LEU A 823 19.27 -8.07 -2.05
N ILE A 824 18.31 -8.76 -1.44
CA ILE A 824 17.84 -8.48 -0.09
C ILE A 824 18.67 -9.33 0.86
N ILE A 825 19.65 -8.70 1.51
CA ILE A 825 20.52 -9.37 2.48
C ILE A 825 19.80 -9.40 3.84
N PRO A 826 19.65 -10.56 4.50
CA PRO A 826 19.03 -10.63 5.81
C PRO A 826 19.86 -9.87 6.85
N GLN A 827 19.34 -8.74 7.35
CA GLN A 827 20.06 -7.86 8.25
C GLN A 827 20.42 -8.55 9.58
N ASP A 828 19.52 -9.39 10.11
CA ASP A 828 19.74 -10.20 11.31
C ASP A 828 20.95 -11.14 11.17
N ALA A 829 21.10 -11.76 10.00
CA ALA A 829 22.23 -12.64 9.71
C ALA A 829 23.51 -11.85 9.53
N LEU A 830 23.42 -10.69 8.87
CA LEU A 830 24.55 -9.78 8.65
C LEU A 830 25.14 -9.31 9.98
N GLU A 831 24.31 -8.81 10.90
CA GLU A 831 24.74 -8.36 12.22
C GLU A 831 25.44 -9.50 12.99
N THR A 832 24.87 -10.70 12.93
CA THR A 832 25.45 -11.91 13.55
C THR A 832 26.83 -12.27 12.98
N VAL A 833 27.04 -12.11 11.67
CA VAL A 833 28.34 -12.34 11.03
C VAL A 833 29.35 -11.27 11.44
N MET A 834 28.91 -10.02 11.57
CA MET A 834 29.76 -8.88 11.93
C MET A 834 30.19 -8.87 13.40
N VAL A 835 29.56 -9.66 14.27
CA VAL A 835 29.95 -9.79 15.68
C VAL A 835 31.34 -10.39 15.82
N LEU A 836 32.17 -9.78 16.68
CA LEU A 836 33.48 -10.29 17.09
C LEU A 836 34.41 -10.59 15.90
N ILE A 837 34.14 -9.99 14.74
CA ILE A 837 34.91 -10.20 13.52
C ILE A 837 36.29 -9.55 13.67
N ASN A 838 37.32 -10.39 13.75
CA ASN A 838 38.71 -9.97 13.75
C ASN A 838 39.40 -10.59 12.54
N ALA A 839 39.22 -9.96 11.39
CA ALA A 839 39.70 -10.44 10.10
C ALA A 839 40.37 -9.31 9.31
N SER A 840 41.45 -9.65 8.62
CA SER A 840 42.13 -8.73 7.70
C SER A 840 41.37 -8.64 6.38
N GLN A 841 41.25 -7.43 5.83
CA GLN A 841 40.44 -7.16 4.63
C GLN A 841 40.88 -7.97 3.40
N GLU A 842 42.18 -7.99 3.09
CA GLU A 842 42.67 -8.68 1.88
C GLU A 842 42.48 -10.21 1.92
N PRO A 843 42.91 -10.94 2.99
CA PRO A 843 42.67 -12.38 3.08
C PRO A 843 41.18 -12.73 3.11
N PHE A 844 40.37 -11.94 3.82
CA PHE A 844 38.91 -12.15 3.88
C PHE A 844 38.27 -12.03 2.49
N ALA A 845 38.65 -11.03 1.69
CA ALA A 845 38.07 -10.82 0.37
C ALA A 845 38.44 -11.92 -0.63
N CYS A 846 39.66 -12.47 -0.54
CA CYS A 846 40.06 -13.65 -1.30
C CYS A 846 39.22 -14.88 -0.92
N LEU A 847 39.13 -15.19 0.37
CA LEU A 847 38.38 -16.34 0.89
C LEU A 847 36.87 -16.21 0.66
N LEU A 848 36.33 -14.98 0.67
CA LEU A 848 34.95 -14.71 0.31
C LEU A 848 34.70 -14.98 -1.17
N SER A 849 35.64 -14.61 -2.04
CA SER A 849 35.52 -14.90 -3.48
C SER A 849 35.48 -16.42 -3.73
N GLU A 850 36.34 -17.18 -3.06
CA GLU A 850 36.33 -18.66 -3.12
C GLU A 850 35.02 -19.25 -2.57
N SER A 851 34.52 -18.71 -1.44
CA SER A 851 33.25 -19.15 -0.83
C SER A 851 32.05 -18.87 -1.75
N VAL A 852 32.06 -17.75 -2.47
CA VAL A 852 31.02 -17.40 -3.45
C VAL A 852 31.02 -18.35 -4.64
N GLU A 853 32.18 -18.81 -5.10
CA GLU A 853 32.29 -19.84 -6.13
C GLU A 853 31.78 -21.22 -5.64
N GLU A 854 32.06 -21.58 -4.39
CA GLU A 854 31.50 -22.79 -3.75
C GLU A 854 29.98 -22.71 -3.59
N LEU A 855 29.44 -21.53 -3.26
CA LEU A 855 28.01 -21.25 -3.19
C LEU A 855 27.32 -21.51 -4.52
N GLU A 856 27.92 -21.09 -5.65
CA GLU A 856 27.35 -21.35 -6.98
C GLU A 856 27.19 -22.86 -7.21
N GLN A 857 28.20 -23.68 -6.89
CA GLN A 857 28.09 -25.13 -7.05
C GLN A 857 27.05 -25.74 -6.11
N THR A 858 27.04 -25.30 -4.84
CA THR A 858 26.12 -25.81 -3.82
C THR A 858 24.66 -25.53 -4.18
N LEU A 859 24.33 -24.28 -4.54
CA LEU A 859 22.97 -23.91 -4.95
C LEU A 859 22.55 -24.61 -6.24
N LYS A 860 23.48 -24.78 -7.19
CA LYS A 860 23.22 -25.54 -8.42
C LYS A 860 22.80 -26.98 -8.13
N GLU A 861 23.44 -27.65 -7.19
CA GLU A 861 23.05 -29.01 -6.77
C GLU A 861 21.73 -29.04 -5.99
N GLN A 862 21.51 -28.06 -5.10
CA GLN A 862 20.27 -27.97 -4.32
C GLN A 862 19.05 -27.73 -5.22
N LEU A 863 19.16 -26.79 -6.17
CA LEU A 863 18.09 -26.47 -7.12
C LEU A 863 17.73 -27.67 -8.00
N LYS A 864 18.69 -28.51 -8.39
CA LYS A 864 18.43 -29.75 -9.15
C LYS A 864 17.58 -30.78 -8.40
N LYS A 865 17.66 -30.81 -7.07
CA LYS A 865 16.93 -31.79 -6.23
C LYS A 865 15.45 -31.43 -6.04
N VAL A 866 15.06 -30.17 -6.23
CA VAL A 866 13.69 -29.71 -5.99
C VAL A 866 12.80 -30.06 -7.19
N ASN A 867 11.65 -30.69 -6.93
CA ASN A 867 10.68 -30.98 -7.99
C ASN A 867 9.98 -29.72 -8.52
N ILE A 868 9.46 -29.78 -9.75
CA ILE A 868 8.85 -28.62 -10.42
C ILE A 868 7.68 -28.03 -9.63
N GLN A 869 6.83 -28.85 -9.00
CA GLN A 869 5.67 -28.37 -8.25
C GLN A 869 6.09 -27.53 -7.04
N SER A 870 7.12 -27.99 -6.34
CA SER A 870 7.71 -27.28 -5.20
C SER A 870 8.38 -25.98 -5.66
N LYS A 871 9.08 -25.99 -6.80
CA LYS A 871 9.66 -24.78 -7.40
C LYS A 871 8.57 -23.75 -7.75
N LEU A 872 7.52 -24.16 -8.46
CA LEU A 872 6.38 -23.29 -8.82
C LEU A 872 5.68 -22.71 -7.57
N SER A 873 5.64 -23.46 -6.47
CA SER A 873 5.07 -23.00 -5.21
C SER A 873 5.90 -21.88 -4.55
N LYS A 874 7.23 -21.89 -4.71
CA LYS A 874 8.17 -20.89 -4.19
C LYS A 874 8.29 -19.60 -5.02
N LEU A 875 7.87 -19.61 -6.29
CA LEU A 875 7.98 -18.44 -7.18
C LEU A 875 7.24 -17.21 -6.64
N LYS A 876 7.88 -16.03 -6.72
CA LYS A 876 7.28 -14.74 -6.36
C LYS A 876 6.15 -14.36 -7.31
N MET A 877 6.40 -14.36 -8.61
CA MET A 877 5.36 -14.20 -9.64
C MET A 877 4.83 -15.59 -10.04
N LYS A 878 3.50 -15.77 -10.07
CA LYS A 878 2.87 -17.03 -10.47
C LYS A 878 2.62 -17.06 -11.99
N PRO A 879 3.36 -17.85 -12.79
CA PRO A 879 3.24 -17.85 -14.24
C PRO A 879 1.85 -18.24 -14.73
N GLN A 880 1.17 -19.14 -13.99
CA GLN A 880 -0.20 -19.55 -14.29
C GLN A 880 -1.19 -18.39 -14.24
N VAL A 881 -0.98 -17.41 -13.36
CA VAL A 881 -1.86 -16.24 -13.24
C VAL A 881 -1.65 -15.30 -14.42
N GLU A 882 -0.41 -15.13 -14.86
CA GLU A 882 -0.07 -14.20 -15.94
C GLU A 882 -0.52 -14.72 -17.31
N LEU A 883 -0.24 -16.00 -17.60
CA LEU A 883 -0.77 -16.64 -18.80
C LEU A 883 -2.31 -16.67 -18.80
N PHE A 884 -2.93 -16.89 -17.63
CA PHE A 884 -4.39 -16.85 -17.49
C PHE A 884 -4.97 -15.48 -17.86
N LYS A 885 -4.43 -14.38 -17.32
CA LYS A 885 -4.87 -13.02 -17.69
C LYS A 885 -4.80 -12.78 -19.19
N ARG A 886 -3.74 -13.28 -19.84
CA ARG A 886 -3.54 -13.13 -21.28
C ARG A 886 -4.61 -13.82 -22.12
N VAL A 887 -5.03 -15.02 -21.75
CA VAL A 887 -5.87 -15.87 -22.62
C VAL A 887 -7.34 -15.99 -22.17
N PHE A 888 -7.66 -15.72 -20.91
CA PHE A 888 -8.99 -15.96 -20.36
C PHE A 888 -10.04 -14.93 -20.80
N GLY A 889 -9.65 -13.64 -20.89
CA GLY A 889 -10.54 -12.49 -21.12
C GLY A 889 -11.59 -12.29 -20.01
N CYS A 890 -12.78 -11.75 -20.32
CA CYS A 890 -13.75 -11.32 -19.29
C CYS A 890 -14.43 -12.46 -18.51
N GLY A 891 -14.33 -13.71 -18.98
CA GLY A 891 -14.86 -14.88 -18.27
C GLY A 891 -16.39 -15.01 -18.24
N LYS A 892 -17.15 -14.09 -18.85
CA LYS A 892 -18.62 -14.18 -18.96
C LYS A 892 -19.02 -15.28 -19.92
N LEU A 893 -20.08 -16.02 -19.58
CA LEU A 893 -20.62 -17.12 -20.37
C LEU A 893 -22.00 -16.74 -20.90
N CYS A 894 -22.30 -17.12 -22.15
CA CYS A 894 -23.60 -16.87 -22.76
C CYS A 894 -24.71 -17.43 -21.85
N PRO A 895 -25.77 -16.67 -21.56
CA PRO A 895 -26.81 -17.08 -20.60
C PRO A 895 -27.46 -18.41 -20.98
N PHE A 896 -27.61 -18.67 -22.29
CA PHE A 896 -28.27 -19.84 -22.83
C PHE A 896 -27.34 -21.05 -22.98
N CYS A 897 -26.33 -20.98 -23.87
CA CYS A 897 -25.48 -22.14 -24.18
C CYS A 897 -24.18 -22.23 -23.38
N LYS A 898 -23.90 -21.25 -22.50
CA LYS A 898 -22.67 -21.14 -21.70
C LYS A 898 -21.37 -21.05 -22.51
N THR A 899 -21.43 -20.68 -23.79
CA THR A 899 -20.22 -20.36 -24.59
C THR A 899 -19.50 -19.15 -23.98
N PRO A 900 -18.16 -19.20 -23.80
CA PRO A 900 -17.41 -18.07 -23.25
C PRO A 900 -17.37 -16.88 -24.22
N CYS A 901 -17.41 -15.67 -23.66
CA CYS A 901 -17.31 -14.43 -24.42
C CYS A 901 -15.94 -14.31 -25.12
N GLU A 902 -15.99 -13.93 -26.41
CA GLU A 902 -14.83 -13.75 -27.28
C GLU A 902 -14.24 -12.33 -27.21
N ALA A 903 -15.00 -11.35 -26.73
CA ALA A 903 -14.54 -9.96 -26.63
C ALA A 903 -13.31 -9.85 -25.73
N GLY A 904 -12.27 -9.18 -26.23
CA GLY A 904 -10.97 -9.03 -25.58
C GLY A 904 -11.01 -8.08 -24.38
N GLY A 905 -10.21 -8.36 -23.36
CA GLY A 905 -10.14 -7.56 -22.13
C GLY A 905 -11.34 -7.73 -21.18
N GLU A 906 -11.21 -7.21 -19.96
CA GLU A 906 -12.32 -7.17 -18.98
C GLU A 906 -13.27 -5.97 -19.23
N ALA A 907 -12.81 -4.92 -19.93
CA ALA A 907 -13.57 -3.72 -20.23
C ALA A 907 -14.19 -3.78 -21.64
N HIS A 908 -15.38 -4.39 -21.74
CA HIS A 908 -16.26 -4.23 -22.89
C HIS A 908 -17.71 -4.15 -22.43
N SER A 909 -18.50 -3.29 -23.07
CA SER A 909 -19.89 -3.01 -22.71
C SER A 909 -20.86 -4.08 -23.18
N GLU A 910 -20.53 -4.82 -24.24
CA GLU A 910 -21.36 -5.91 -24.75
C GLU A 910 -20.55 -7.21 -24.86
N HIS A 911 -21.08 -8.28 -24.29
CA HIS A 911 -20.54 -9.64 -24.38
C HIS A 911 -21.05 -10.33 -25.65
N CYS A 912 -20.15 -10.96 -26.39
CA CYS A 912 -20.51 -11.65 -27.63
C CYS A 912 -19.71 -12.94 -27.83
N ALA A 913 -20.26 -13.83 -28.67
CA ALA A 913 -19.55 -14.99 -29.20
C ALA A 913 -19.95 -15.16 -30.66
N SER A 914 -18.97 -15.37 -31.54
CA SER A 914 -19.21 -15.56 -32.97
C SER A 914 -19.84 -16.92 -33.25
N VAL A 915 -19.54 -17.93 -32.42
CA VAL A 915 -20.05 -19.30 -32.58
C VAL A 915 -20.70 -19.80 -31.30
N HIS A 916 -22.02 -19.96 -31.34
CA HIS A 916 -22.79 -20.59 -30.27
C HIS A 916 -22.84 -22.11 -30.44
N ARG A 917 -23.01 -22.82 -29.32
CA ARG A 917 -23.21 -24.28 -29.28
C ARG A 917 -24.67 -24.63 -28.92
N PRO A 918 -25.13 -25.88 -29.16
CA PRO A 918 -26.46 -26.32 -28.75
C PRO A 918 -26.75 -25.99 -27.28
N GLN A 919 -27.92 -25.40 -27.01
CA GLN A 919 -28.28 -24.94 -25.67
C GLN A 919 -28.42 -26.08 -24.65
N GLY A 920 -28.72 -27.30 -25.11
CA GLY A 920 -28.74 -28.51 -24.28
C GLY A 920 -27.42 -28.80 -23.58
N LEU A 921 -26.29 -28.46 -24.19
CA LEU A 921 -24.98 -28.57 -23.53
C LEU A 921 -24.85 -27.60 -22.34
N GLY A 922 -25.57 -26.47 -22.39
CA GLY A 922 -25.71 -25.48 -21.32
C GLY A 922 -26.77 -25.83 -20.27
N SER A 923 -27.30 -27.06 -20.29
CA SER A 923 -28.38 -27.56 -19.42
C SER A 923 -29.78 -27.01 -19.74
N TYR A 924 -30.04 -26.64 -20.99
CA TYR A 924 -31.35 -26.19 -21.45
C TYR A 924 -32.17 -27.32 -22.09
N MET A 925 -33.43 -27.45 -21.70
CA MET A 925 -34.34 -28.52 -22.14
C MET A 925 -35.71 -27.96 -22.51
N TYR A 926 -36.39 -28.59 -23.47
CA TYR A 926 -37.77 -28.27 -23.79
C TYR A 926 -38.67 -28.70 -22.63
N VAL A 927 -39.53 -27.79 -22.21
CA VAL A 927 -40.46 -27.99 -21.10
C VAL A 927 -41.54 -29.03 -21.45
N SER A 928 -41.91 -29.10 -22.73
CA SER A 928 -43.02 -29.91 -23.22
C SER A 928 -42.73 -31.41 -23.19
N ASP A 929 -41.49 -31.80 -23.47
CA ASP A 929 -41.12 -33.22 -23.64
C ASP A 929 -39.78 -33.60 -22.99
N GLY A 930 -39.17 -32.70 -22.22
CA GLY A 930 -37.94 -32.95 -21.46
C GLY A 930 -36.66 -32.96 -22.30
N LYS A 931 -36.73 -32.92 -23.62
CA LYS A 931 -35.55 -33.14 -24.47
C LYS A 931 -34.56 -31.98 -24.40
N LEU A 932 -33.27 -32.31 -24.47
CA LEU A 932 -32.21 -31.31 -24.60
C LEU A 932 -32.36 -30.49 -25.88
N VAL A 933 -32.24 -29.17 -25.76
CA VAL A 933 -32.37 -28.25 -26.91
C VAL A 933 -31.16 -28.38 -27.83
N THR A 934 -31.40 -28.74 -29.09
CA THR A 934 -30.36 -28.87 -30.12
C THR A 934 -30.07 -27.54 -30.84
N ASP A 935 -31.00 -26.59 -30.74
CA ASP A 935 -30.89 -25.28 -31.38
C ASP A 935 -29.80 -24.40 -30.73
N ILE A 936 -29.26 -23.47 -31.52
CA ILE A 936 -28.24 -22.52 -31.09
C ILE A 936 -28.86 -21.14 -30.83
N CYS A 937 -28.18 -20.33 -30.03
CA CYS A 937 -28.73 -19.04 -29.61
C CYS A 937 -29.05 -18.10 -30.78
N SER A 938 -28.24 -18.09 -31.84
CA SER A 938 -28.43 -17.21 -33.00
C SER A 938 -29.70 -17.51 -33.80
N THR A 939 -30.06 -18.78 -33.94
CA THR A 939 -31.29 -19.20 -34.63
C THR A 939 -32.52 -18.91 -33.78
N ASP A 940 -32.42 -19.09 -32.46
CA ASP A 940 -33.55 -18.86 -31.55
C ASP A 940 -33.86 -17.38 -31.40
N VAL A 941 -32.83 -16.52 -31.30
CA VAL A 941 -32.99 -15.05 -31.28
C VAL A 941 -33.59 -14.52 -32.58
N HIS A 942 -33.38 -15.20 -33.72
CA HIS A 942 -34.06 -14.86 -34.98
C HIS A 942 -35.53 -15.32 -35.03
N SER A 943 -35.87 -16.39 -34.30
CA SER A 943 -37.18 -17.05 -34.34
C SER A 943 -38.26 -16.37 -33.47
N GLU A 944 -39.50 -16.83 -33.58
CA GLU A 944 -40.60 -16.46 -32.66
C GLU A 944 -40.64 -17.32 -31.38
N GLN A 945 -39.59 -18.11 -31.11
CA GLN A 945 -39.54 -18.96 -29.92
C GLN A 945 -39.43 -18.14 -28.63
N GLN A 946 -39.77 -18.78 -27.52
CA GLN A 946 -39.73 -18.20 -26.18
C GLN A 946 -38.84 -19.03 -25.26
N PHE A 947 -38.17 -18.36 -24.33
CA PHE A 947 -37.37 -18.97 -23.27
C PHE A 947 -37.97 -18.68 -21.90
N LYS A 948 -37.59 -19.47 -20.90
CA LYS A 948 -37.87 -19.17 -19.49
C LYS A 948 -36.66 -19.51 -18.63
N CYS A 949 -36.29 -18.64 -17.71
CA CYS A 949 -35.15 -18.86 -16.84
C CYS A 949 -35.41 -18.26 -15.46
N PHE A 950 -34.45 -18.39 -14.56
CA PHE A 950 -34.54 -17.82 -13.23
C PHE A 950 -34.75 -16.29 -13.29
N GLU A 951 -34.06 -15.61 -14.19
CA GLU A 951 -34.14 -14.15 -14.38
C GLU A 951 -35.50 -13.68 -14.91
N THR A 952 -36.29 -14.57 -15.54
CA THR A 952 -37.67 -14.29 -15.96
C THR A 952 -38.71 -14.75 -14.94
N ASN A 953 -38.31 -15.12 -13.71
CA ASN A 953 -39.18 -15.77 -12.73
C ASN A 953 -39.88 -17.03 -13.30
N TYR A 954 -39.21 -17.73 -14.22
CA TYR A 954 -39.75 -18.88 -14.95
C TYR A 954 -40.98 -18.59 -15.84
N GLU A 955 -41.24 -17.31 -16.16
CA GLU A 955 -42.22 -16.91 -17.16
C GLU A 955 -41.63 -16.96 -18.57
N TYR A 956 -42.50 -17.20 -19.57
CA TYR A 956 -42.11 -17.23 -20.97
C TYR A 956 -41.79 -15.83 -21.48
N HIS A 957 -40.60 -15.68 -22.07
CA HIS A 957 -40.10 -14.45 -22.64
C HIS A 957 -39.64 -14.68 -24.08
N PRO A 958 -40.00 -13.83 -25.05
CA PRO A 958 -39.54 -13.98 -26.43
C PRO A 958 -38.01 -13.91 -26.55
N TYR A 959 -37.40 -14.83 -27.31
CA TYR A 959 -35.96 -14.81 -27.59
C TYR A 959 -35.56 -13.53 -28.35
N LYS A 960 -36.39 -13.00 -29.24
CA LYS A 960 -36.16 -11.70 -29.92
C LYS A 960 -35.97 -10.51 -28.98
N ARG A 961 -36.51 -10.60 -27.76
CA ARG A 961 -36.45 -9.55 -26.73
C ARG A 961 -35.53 -9.93 -25.57
N TYR A 962 -34.62 -10.90 -25.75
CA TYR A 962 -33.73 -11.39 -24.69
C TYR A 962 -32.92 -10.28 -23.99
N ARG A 963 -32.62 -9.18 -24.69
CA ARG A 963 -31.89 -8.02 -24.15
C ARG A 963 -32.64 -7.29 -23.01
N GLU A 964 -33.94 -7.51 -22.84
CA GLU A 964 -34.67 -6.99 -21.67
C GLU A 964 -34.25 -7.69 -20.37
N ILE A 965 -33.76 -8.93 -20.48
CA ILE A 965 -33.30 -9.76 -19.38
C ILE A 965 -31.77 -9.75 -19.30
N PHE A 966 -31.10 -9.79 -20.45
CA PHE A 966 -29.65 -9.83 -20.60
C PHE A 966 -29.16 -8.67 -21.49
N PRO A 967 -29.26 -7.40 -21.02
CA PRO A 967 -28.95 -6.22 -21.84
C PRO A 967 -27.49 -6.18 -22.32
N ASP A 968 -26.59 -6.77 -21.53
CA ASP A 968 -25.15 -6.73 -21.74
C ASP A 968 -24.68 -7.79 -22.75
N TRP A 969 -25.58 -8.60 -23.33
CA TRP A 969 -25.23 -9.64 -24.31
C TRP A 969 -25.66 -9.25 -25.73
N HIS A 970 -24.76 -9.48 -26.68
CA HIS A 970 -24.99 -9.43 -28.11
C HIS A 970 -24.90 -10.83 -28.71
N ILE A 971 -26.06 -11.37 -29.05
CA ILE A 971 -26.25 -12.61 -29.80
C ILE A 971 -26.76 -12.21 -31.18
N PRO A 972 -26.02 -12.47 -32.27
CA PRO A 972 -26.43 -12.11 -33.62
C PRO A 972 -27.64 -12.96 -34.04
N ALA A 973 -28.69 -12.29 -34.52
CA ALA A 973 -29.91 -12.92 -35.01
C ALA A 973 -29.73 -13.37 -36.47
N ASP A 974 -29.49 -14.67 -36.69
CA ASP A 974 -29.22 -15.22 -38.02
C ASP A 974 -29.73 -16.66 -38.13
N ALA A 975 -30.69 -16.89 -39.02
CA ALA A 975 -31.27 -18.21 -39.30
C ALA A 975 -30.36 -19.14 -40.10
N SER A 976 -29.33 -18.60 -40.76
CA SER A 976 -28.41 -19.37 -41.62
C SER A 976 -27.27 -20.03 -40.83
N ILE A 977 -26.99 -19.55 -39.61
CA ILE A 977 -25.93 -20.11 -38.76
C ILE A 977 -26.38 -21.46 -38.21
N GLN A 978 -25.51 -22.48 -38.35
CA GLN A 978 -25.70 -23.79 -37.74
C GLN A 978 -24.67 -24.05 -36.64
N ALA A 979 -24.98 -24.99 -35.74
CA ALA A 979 -23.99 -25.52 -34.80
C ALA A 979 -22.78 -26.06 -35.56
N SER A 980 -21.57 -25.80 -35.05
CA SER A 980 -20.34 -26.33 -35.65
C SER A 980 -20.30 -27.85 -35.58
N ASP A 981 -19.63 -28.48 -36.55
CA ASP A 981 -19.49 -29.95 -36.61
C ASP A 981 -18.86 -30.52 -35.33
N TYR A 982 -17.97 -29.75 -34.69
CA TYR A 982 -17.40 -30.09 -33.39
C TYR A 982 -18.49 -30.28 -32.32
N TRP A 983 -19.38 -29.30 -32.15
CA TRP A 983 -20.42 -29.38 -31.11
C TRP A 983 -21.56 -30.34 -31.49
N LYS A 984 -21.83 -30.52 -32.78
CA LYS A 984 -22.71 -31.60 -33.27
C LYS A 984 -22.17 -32.97 -32.88
N TYR A 985 -20.87 -33.21 -33.07
CA TYR A 985 -20.20 -34.44 -32.64
C TYR A 985 -20.31 -34.64 -31.12
N VAL A 986 -19.96 -33.64 -30.31
CA VAL A 986 -20.01 -33.74 -28.83
C VAL A 986 -21.44 -34.05 -28.35
N MET A 987 -22.44 -33.36 -28.90
CA MET A 987 -23.84 -33.57 -28.55
C MET A 987 -24.33 -34.97 -28.93
N ALA A 988 -23.95 -35.47 -30.12
CA ALA A 988 -24.31 -36.83 -30.54
C ALA A 988 -23.59 -37.91 -29.72
N ARG A 989 -22.30 -37.70 -29.43
CA ARG A 989 -21.44 -38.65 -28.70
C ARG A 989 -21.86 -38.83 -27.25
N PHE A 990 -22.22 -37.74 -26.58
CA PHE A 990 -22.51 -37.72 -25.14
C PHE A 990 -23.98 -37.44 -24.80
N ASN A 991 -24.90 -37.58 -25.77
CA ASN A 991 -26.30 -37.22 -25.62
C ASN A 991 -26.94 -37.78 -24.34
N THR A 992 -26.89 -39.10 -24.15
CA THR A 992 -27.50 -39.78 -22.99
C THR A 992 -26.90 -39.31 -21.67
N LYS A 993 -25.58 -39.12 -21.61
CA LYS A 993 -24.89 -38.65 -20.40
C LYS A 993 -25.23 -37.20 -20.05
N PHE A 994 -25.40 -36.34 -21.06
CA PHE A 994 -25.90 -34.98 -20.83
C PHE A 994 -27.36 -34.97 -20.39
N ALA A 995 -28.19 -35.86 -20.94
CA ALA A 995 -29.60 -35.98 -20.59
C ALA A 995 -29.77 -36.43 -19.13
N GLU A 996 -29.06 -37.49 -18.71
CA GLU A 996 -29.01 -37.98 -17.33
C GLU A 996 -28.60 -36.87 -16.34
N LYS A 997 -27.57 -36.10 -16.69
CA LYS A 997 -27.09 -35.00 -15.83
C LYS A 997 -28.13 -33.88 -15.68
N CYS A 998 -28.96 -33.64 -16.69
CA CYS A 998 -29.95 -32.57 -16.69
C CYS A 998 -31.35 -33.05 -16.24
N ASN A 999 -31.52 -34.34 -15.88
CA ASN A 999 -32.82 -34.98 -15.66
C ASN A 999 -33.79 -34.77 -16.85
N ALA A 1000 -33.24 -34.86 -18.07
CA ALA A 1000 -33.90 -34.59 -19.35
C ALA A 1000 -34.30 -35.88 -20.08
#